data_AF-A0A4R0P1D1-F1
#
_entry.id   AF-A0A4R0P1D1-F1
#
_cell.length_a   1.000
_cell.length_b   1.000
_cell.length_c   1.000
_cell.angle_alpha   90.00
_cell.angle_beta   90.00
_cell.angle_gamma   90.00
#
_symmetry.space_group_name_H-M   'P 1'
#
loop_
_entity.id
_entity.type
_entity.pdbx_description
1 polymer ?
#
loop_
_entity_poly.entity_id
_entity_poly.type
_entity_poly.pdbx_seq_one_letter_code
_entity_poly.pdbx_strand_id
1 'polypeptide(L)'
;MINLFSEEERFNSLVEASPMPTAIYTGVNMIITNANQEMLDLWGKDSSVIGKPLIEAIPELSGQSFFDILSSVYTTGETYHAKESEASLIVDGKLQTFYFTYTYKPLKDNEGKTIAIINTAAHLTELVKARKQITETKERLSFALLSAEIGTWDLDPINNHVNWDAKCRELFGFSSAGEVEYKDVLSCIHHDDEKMVNEAVLNAINPKTEGQYDIKYRTISQNDQLVRWVHCKGKAYFNVDQIAYRFAGIAQDITSEVTARRREQQLLSLVNNNADHMTVADMSGNLIYMNKASRLLLGVDLDADVTQLSARDFYTPEELDRVQNHIIKEIDVVEGWKGHISLINRKTKDAIPCMVSYLLIKDPVTGEIIGRGATARDLRPEIRAKAELQKLAAIVDSSEDFCNYCDIYGNTLYINPSGIELIGINADQILSSNLFDYHSNLSNDKIKNEIFPVLFKEGKWSGELELTHQLTNEIIPIHKQLYMIREEITNIPVAIAGIARDLRPELNIRETLANKNAALQNVVDELEFLADAVPPVVWSSKTDGNLDYINRRWFDQTGKSDEETLGARWAENLHPEDLPGALVAWKHSLETGDPYETEFRCLDKYGEFRWYLVRAMPLRDTNGNIVKWYGTNTDVHHQKELEKQKDNFLGIASHELKTPVTSLKAYAQVLESMFKRSGDFKNADLLGKMNKQVDRLTNLISDLLDVTKINSGRLQFNNSKFDFNEMLEEVIEDVQRTSFKHIILTELDFKKDIVGDRDRICQVVTNLLTNAVKYSPDANEVVIYTQDHGNFVQVCVQDYGIGISPELKDHVFEQFYRVSGNREHTFPGLGLGLYISSEIVKRLGGKIWVNSVEGKGSTFCFSIPVIEH
;
A
#
# COMPACT_ATOMS: atom_id res chain seq x y z
N MET A 1 -48.48 18.97 -159.99
CA MET A 1 -49.91 18.91 -159.60
C MET A 1 -49.94 18.16 -158.29
N ILE A 2 -50.22 18.88 -157.22
CA ILE A 2 -49.89 18.57 -155.82
C ILE A 2 -51.11 17.87 -155.20
N ASN A 3 -50.96 16.61 -154.78
CA ASN A 3 -51.91 15.95 -153.89
C ASN A 3 -51.50 16.29 -152.46
N LEU A 4 -52.21 17.24 -151.86
CA LEU A 4 -52.06 17.62 -150.46
C LEU A 4 -52.65 16.51 -149.57
N PHE A 5 -51.85 16.07 -148.60
CA PHE A 5 -52.29 15.28 -147.44
C PHE A 5 -53.57 15.85 -146.83
N SER A 6 -54.40 14.97 -146.27
CA SER A 6 -55.58 15.36 -145.52
C SER A 6 -55.19 16.18 -144.27
N GLU A 7 -56.08 17.05 -143.75
CA GLU A 7 -55.82 17.84 -142.52
C GLU A 7 -55.45 16.94 -141.32
N GLU A 8 -55.96 15.72 -141.29
CA GLU A 8 -55.74 14.72 -140.24
C GLU A 8 -54.28 14.22 -140.21
N GLU A 9 -53.66 13.98 -141.37
CA GLU A 9 -52.27 13.51 -141.47
C GLU A 9 -51.25 14.58 -141.02
N ARG A 10 -51.54 15.87 -141.28
CA ARG A 10 -50.70 16.98 -140.81
C ARG A 10 -50.74 17.11 -139.29
N PHE A 11 -51.92 16.95 -138.70
CA PHE A 11 -52.09 17.08 -137.26
C PHE A 11 -51.41 15.94 -136.50
N ASN A 12 -51.51 14.71 -137.03
CA ASN A 12 -50.83 13.55 -136.45
C ASN A 12 -49.30 13.67 -136.47
N SER A 13 -48.74 14.24 -137.54
CA SER A 13 -47.29 14.47 -137.65
C SER A 13 -46.75 15.45 -136.60
N LEU A 14 -47.56 16.41 -136.13
CA LEU A 14 -47.14 17.37 -135.10
C LEU A 14 -47.05 16.74 -133.70
N VAL A 15 -47.90 15.77 -133.40
CA VAL A 15 -47.85 15.03 -132.13
C VAL A 15 -46.59 14.18 -132.08
N GLU A 16 -46.31 13.43 -133.14
CA GLU A 16 -45.11 12.59 -133.25
C GLU A 16 -43.82 13.41 -133.14
N ALA A 17 -43.80 14.64 -133.66
CA ALA A 17 -42.62 15.51 -133.61
C ALA A 17 -42.37 16.17 -132.24
N SER A 18 -43.27 16.05 -131.25
CA SER A 18 -43.10 16.65 -129.92
C SER A 18 -42.04 15.91 -129.10
N PRO A 19 -41.04 16.59 -128.50
CA PRO A 19 -40.01 15.97 -127.65
C PRO A 19 -40.49 15.70 -126.22
N MET A 20 -41.72 16.12 -125.89
CA MET A 20 -42.34 15.84 -124.60
C MET A 20 -43.33 14.69 -124.78
N PRO A 21 -43.52 13.81 -123.78
CA PRO A 21 -44.66 12.90 -123.72
C PRO A 21 -45.94 13.64 -124.10
N THR A 22 -46.49 13.37 -125.29
CA THR A 22 -47.67 14.04 -125.84
C THR A 22 -48.71 13.03 -126.35
N ALA A 23 -49.97 13.18 -125.93
CA ALA A 23 -51.08 12.39 -126.46
C ALA A 23 -52.32 13.22 -126.73
N ILE A 24 -53.19 12.72 -127.60
CA ILE A 24 -54.45 13.33 -127.97
C ILE A 24 -55.59 12.36 -127.68
N TYR A 25 -56.62 12.88 -127.02
CA TYR A 25 -57.83 12.15 -126.71
C TYR A 25 -59.03 12.80 -127.40
N THR A 26 -59.93 12.01 -128.00
CA THR A 26 -61.18 12.51 -128.59
C THR A 26 -62.40 11.86 -127.95
N GLY A 27 -63.51 12.57 -128.02
CA GLY A 27 -64.79 12.11 -127.47
C GLY A 27 -64.84 12.08 -125.95
N VAL A 28 -66.06 11.89 -125.43
CA VAL A 28 -66.34 11.88 -123.98
C VAL A 28 -65.64 10.69 -123.28
N ASN A 29 -65.34 9.62 -124.02
CA ASN A 29 -64.66 8.43 -123.49
C ASN A 29 -63.12 8.53 -123.51
N MET A 30 -62.56 9.70 -123.85
CA MET A 30 -61.11 9.93 -123.97
C MET A 30 -60.43 8.86 -124.82
N ILE A 31 -60.93 8.65 -126.04
CA ILE A 31 -60.33 7.70 -126.97
C ILE A 31 -58.98 8.26 -127.40
N ILE A 32 -57.90 7.50 -127.16
CA ILE A 32 -56.56 7.89 -127.57
C ILE A 32 -56.52 7.86 -129.09
N THR A 33 -56.53 9.02 -129.74
CA THR A 33 -56.43 9.09 -131.21
C THR A 33 -55.00 9.17 -131.67
N ASN A 34 -54.12 9.74 -130.84
CA ASN A 34 -52.70 9.82 -131.14
C ASN A 34 -51.90 9.88 -129.84
N ALA A 35 -50.71 9.29 -129.82
CA ALA A 35 -49.74 9.41 -128.75
C ALA A 35 -48.35 9.27 -129.36
N ASN A 36 -47.42 10.17 -129.02
CA ASN A 36 -46.03 10.03 -129.46
C ASN A 36 -45.29 8.97 -128.63
N GLN A 37 -44.11 8.58 -129.10
CA GLN A 37 -43.30 7.54 -128.46
C GLN A 37 -42.99 7.89 -126.99
N GLU A 38 -42.68 9.14 -126.68
CA GLU A 38 -42.40 9.59 -125.31
C GLU A 38 -43.59 9.38 -124.36
N MET A 39 -44.83 9.54 -124.85
CA MET A 39 -46.02 9.27 -124.05
C MET A 39 -46.27 7.77 -123.88
N LEU A 40 -46.03 6.99 -124.93
CA LEU A 40 -46.11 5.54 -124.88
C LEU A 40 -45.11 4.97 -123.87
N ASP A 41 -43.87 5.46 -123.90
CA ASP A 41 -42.80 5.11 -122.96
C ASP A 41 -43.15 5.54 -121.53
N LEU A 42 -43.71 6.75 -121.36
CA LEU A 42 -44.19 7.23 -120.06
C LEU A 42 -45.29 6.34 -119.49
N TRP A 43 -46.20 5.85 -120.32
CA TRP A 43 -47.24 4.90 -119.91
C TRP A 43 -46.76 3.46 -119.78
N GLY A 44 -45.58 3.14 -120.32
CA GLY A 44 -45.11 1.76 -120.47
C GLY A 44 -46.01 0.93 -121.40
N LYS A 45 -46.63 1.54 -122.42
CA LYS A 45 -47.52 0.87 -123.38
C LYS A 45 -46.99 1.04 -124.81
N ASP A 46 -47.43 0.20 -125.74
CA ASP A 46 -47.13 0.36 -127.17
C ASP A 46 -48.32 0.98 -127.92
N SER A 47 -48.18 1.17 -129.23
CA SER A 47 -49.20 1.80 -130.09
C SER A 47 -50.54 1.04 -130.15
N SER A 48 -50.65 -0.18 -129.58
CA SER A 48 -51.92 -0.93 -129.49
C SER A 48 -52.98 -0.26 -128.60
N VAL A 49 -52.60 0.80 -127.88
CA VAL A 49 -53.53 1.64 -127.11
C VAL A 49 -54.24 2.69 -127.95
N ILE A 50 -53.70 3.02 -129.13
CA ILE A 50 -54.33 3.99 -130.04
C ILE A 50 -55.64 3.40 -130.56
N GLY A 51 -56.71 4.18 -130.49
CA GLY A 51 -58.08 3.80 -130.79
C GLY A 51 -58.88 3.27 -129.61
N LYS A 52 -58.26 3.06 -128.44
CA LYS A 52 -58.95 2.62 -127.21
C LYS A 52 -59.27 3.81 -126.28
N PRO A 53 -60.33 3.73 -125.45
CA PRO A 53 -60.53 4.63 -124.32
C PRO A 53 -59.30 4.65 -123.40
N LEU A 54 -58.88 5.83 -122.91
CA LEU A 54 -57.70 5.97 -122.06
C LEU A 54 -57.72 5.05 -120.83
N ILE A 55 -58.90 4.87 -120.22
CA ILE A 55 -59.07 4.03 -119.03
C ILE A 55 -58.98 2.52 -119.34
N GLU A 56 -59.19 2.12 -120.59
CA GLU A 56 -59.03 0.74 -121.06
C GLU A 56 -57.58 0.49 -121.51
N ALA A 57 -56.99 1.47 -122.19
CA ALA A 57 -55.60 1.47 -122.62
C ALA A 57 -54.62 1.44 -121.43
N ILE A 58 -54.97 2.17 -120.36
CA ILE A 58 -54.15 2.32 -119.16
C ILE A 58 -55.05 2.11 -117.94
N PRO A 59 -55.40 0.84 -117.63
CA PRO A 59 -56.28 0.51 -116.51
C PRO A 59 -55.74 0.99 -115.16
N GLU A 60 -54.42 1.21 -115.07
CA GLU A 60 -53.74 1.71 -113.87
C GLU A 60 -54.19 3.13 -113.51
N LEU A 61 -54.62 3.92 -114.49
CA LEU A 61 -55.19 5.25 -114.25
C LEU A 61 -56.64 5.18 -113.72
N SER A 62 -57.26 3.99 -113.72
CA SER A 62 -58.58 3.80 -113.14
C SER A 62 -58.54 4.00 -111.62
N GLY A 63 -59.40 4.88 -111.12
CA GLY A 63 -59.39 5.30 -109.71
C GLY A 63 -58.41 6.42 -109.37
N GLN A 64 -57.60 6.88 -110.33
CA GLN A 64 -56.83 8.12 -110.23
C GLN A 64 -57.59 9.27 -110.89
N SER A 65 -57.35 10.50 -110.46
CA SER A 65 -58.14 11.67 -110.89
C SER A 65 -57.95 12.07 -112.36
N PHE A 66 -57.03 11.45 -113.10
CA PHE A 66 -56.69 11.85 -114.47
C PHE A 66 -57.87 11.79 -115.44
N PHE A 67 -58.70 10.75 -115.39
CA PHE A 67 -59.87 10.64 -116.28
C PHE A 67 -60.94 11.69 -115.95
N ASP A 68 -61.17 11.95 -114.67
CA ASP A 68 -62.12 12.98 -114.23
C ASP A 68 -61.66 14.38 -114.64
N ILE A 69 -60.35 14.65 -114.52
CA ILE A 69 -59.75 15.90 -114.97
C ILE A 69 -59.87 16.02 -116.49
N LEU A 70 -59.56 14.98 -117.26
CA LEU A 70 -59.72 15.00 -118.72
C LEU A 70 -61.19 15.17 -119.15
N SER A 71 -62.12 14.50 -118.48
CA SER A 71 -63.57 14.65 -118.71
C SER A 71 -64.05 16.07 -118.42
N SER A 72 -63.54 16.67 -117.34
CA SER A 72 -63.78 18.07 -117.00
C SER A 72 -63.24 18.99 -118.08
N VAL A 73 -61.96 18.85 -118.46
CA VAL A 73 -61.31 19.63 -119.53
C VAL A 73 -62.07 19.52 -120.86
N TYR A 74 -62.61 18.34 -121.18
CA TYR A 74 -63.38 18.12 -122.41
C TYR A 74 -64.70 18.88 -122.38
N THR A 75 -65.38 18.84 -121.24
CA THR A 75 -66.71 19.44 -121.06
C THR A 75 -66.65 20.95 -120.89
N THR A 76 -65.68 21.46 -120.13
CA THR A 76 -65.54 22.90 -119.84
C THR A 76 -64.76 23.62 -120.94
N GLY A 77 -63.83 22.94 -121.60
CA GLY A 77 -62.92 23.57 -122.54
C GLY A 77 -61.87 24.47 -121.89
N GLU A 78 -61.57 24.28 -120.60
CA GLU A 78 -60.47 24.96 -119.87
C GLU A 78 -59.21 24.10 -119.78
N THR A 79 -58.02 24.71 -119.85
CA THR A 79 -56.73 23.99 -119.75
C THR A 79 -56.42 23.66 -118.28
N TYR A 80 -55.99 22.44 -117.99
CA TYR A 80 -55.54 22.01 -116.67
C TYR A 80 -54.02 21.83 -116.63
N HIS A 81 -53.39 22.31 -115.56
CA HIS A 81 -51.96 22.15 -115.31
C HIS A 81 -51.73 21.60 -113.89
N ALA A 82 -50.95 20.54 -113.77
CA ALA A 82 -50.53 19.95 -112.49
C ALA A 82 -49.01 19.94 -112.36
N LYS A 83 -48.50 20.24 -111.16
CA LYS A 83 -47.07 20.15 -110.80
C LYS A 83 -46.89 19.13 -109.70
N GLU A 84 -45.83 18.32 -109.81
CA GLU A 84 -45.46 17.29 -108.82
C GLU A 84 -46.64 16.38 -108.42
N SER A 85 -47.53 16.12 -109.38
CA SER A 85 -48.67 15.26 -109.17
C SER A 85 -48.21 13.81 -109.16
N GLU A 86 -48.66 13.08 -108.16
CA GLU A 86 -48.41 11.67 -108.04
C GLU A 86 -49.24 10.91 -109.09
N ALA A 87 -48.59 10.04 -109.87
CA ALA A 87 -49.27 9.04 -110.68
C ALA A 87 -48.64 7.68 -110.40
N SER A 88 -49.49 6.70 -110.13
CA SER A 88 -49.08 5.31 -110.04
C SER A 88 -49.21 4.67 -111.43
N LEU A 89 -48.10 4.30 -112.04
CA LEU A 89 -48.06 3.68 -113.36
C LEU A 89 -47.38 2.31 -113.25
N ILE A 90 -47.83 1.35 -114.06
CA ILE A 90 -47.12 0.09 -114.23
C ILE A 90 -46.13 0.28 -115.37
N VAL A 91 -44.86 0.46 -115.02
CA VAL A 91 -43.73 0.49 -115.97
C VAL A 91 -42.87 -0.75 -115.68
N ASP A 92 -42.49 -1.49 -116.74
CA ASP A 92 -41.77 -2.77 -116.64
C ASP A 92 -42.47 -3.82 -115.75
N GLY A 93 -43.80 -3.84 -115.75
CA GLY A 93 -44.59 -4.82 -114.99
C GLY A 93 -44.66 -4.58 -113.48
N LYS A 94 -44.18 -3.44 -112.97
CA LYS A 94 -44.30 -3.06 -111.55
C LYS A 94 -45.03 -1.74 -111.38
N LEU A 95 -46.00 -1.72 -110.47
CA LEU A 95 -46.64 -0.49 -110.04
C LEU A 95 -45.60 0.38 -109.32
N GLN A 96 -45.29 1.53 -109.89
CA GLN A 96 -44.35 2.51 -109.34
C GLN A 96 -45.03 3.86 -109.24
N THR A 97 -44.77 4.53 -108.11
CA THR A 97 -45.22 5.90 -107.89
C THR A 97 -44.22 6.85 -108.51
N PHE A 98 -44.70 7.67 -109.43
CA PHE A 98 -43.92 8.68 -110.10
C PHE A 98 -44.53 10.05 -109.85
N TYR A 99 -43.67 11.08 -109.83
CA TYR A 99 -44.12 12.47 -109.73
C TYR A 99 -44.02 13.13 -111.10
N PHE A 100 -45.17 13.57 -111.62
CA PHE A 100 -45.29 14.19 -112.93
C PHE A 100 -45.77 15.63 -112.86
N THR A 101 -45.31 16.42 -113.81
CA THR A 101 -45.94 17.68 -114.20
C THR A 101 -46.60 17.47 -115.55
N TYR A 102 -47.90 17.73 -115.67
CA TYR A 102 -48.64 17.53 -116.91
C TYR A 102 -49.65 18.64 -117.20
N THR A 103 -50.00 18.78 -118.47
CA THR A 103 -50.94 19.78 -119.00
C THR A 103 -51.95 19.11 -119.91
N TYR A 104 -53.23 19.33 -119.65
CA TYR A 104 -54.33 18.92 -120.54
C TYR A 104 -54.95 20.16 -121.17
N LYS A 105 -54.83 20.30 -122.49
CA LYS A 105 -55.32 21.45 -123.24
C LYS A 105 -56.41 21.04 -124.24
N PRO A 106 -57.61 21.63 -124.17
CA PRO A 106 -58.69 21.30 -125.09
C PRO A 106 -58.45 21.94 -126.47
N LEU A 107 -58.75 21.18 -127.51
CA LEU A 107 -58.75 21.58 -128.91
C LEU A 107 -60.20 21.77 -129.33
N LYS A 108 -60.52 22.92 -129.91
CA LYS A 108 -61.90 23.36 -130.19
C LYS A 108 -62.14 23.47 -131.69
N ASP A 109 -63.36 23.19 -132.14
CA ASP A 109 -63.79 23.46 -133.51
C ASP A 109 -64.10 24.96 -133.75
N ASN A 110 -64.50 25.29 -134.98
CA ASN A 110 -64.84 26.65 -135.39
C ASN A 110 -66.09 27.23 -134.68
N GLU A 111 -66.89 26.39 -134.02
CA GLU A 111 -68.05 26.80 -133.19
C GLU A 111 -67.67 26.89 -131.69
N GLY A 112 -66.41 26.62 -131.33
CA GLY A 112 -65.87 26.72 -129.98
C GLY A 112 -66.09 25.48 -129.12
N LYS A 113 -66.62 24.38 -129.67
CA LYS A 113 -66.86 23.13 -128.97
C LYS A 113 -65.57 22.30 -128.91
N THR A 114 -65.25 21.74 -127.73
CA THR A 114 -64.09 20.86 -127.57
C THR A 114 -64.27 19.59 -128.39
N ILE A 115 -63.35 19.34 -129.32
CA ILE A 115 -63.31 18.15 -130.19
C ILE A 115 -62.25 17.14 -129.74
N ALA A 116 -61.21 17.60 -129.07
CA ALA A 116 -60.12 16.75 -128.59
C ALA A 116 -59.37 17.41 -127.41
N ILE A 117 -58.52 16.66 -126.70
CA ILE A 117 -57.61 17.18 -125.67
C ILE A 117 -56.21 16.74 -126.00
N ILE A 118 -55.25 17.68 -126.00
CA ILE A 118 -53.82 17.37 -126.03
C ILE A 118 -53.26 17.34 -124.60
N ASN A 119 -52.62 16.23 -124.24
CA ASN A 119 -51.88 16.02 -123.00
C ASN A 119 -50.39 16.18 -123.25
N THR A 120 -49.68 16.92 -122.41
CA THR A 120 -48.21 16.91 -122.31
C THR A 120 -47.73 16.62 -120.89
N ALA A 121 -46.71 15.78 -120.67
CA ALA A 121 -46.23 15.39 -119.33
C ALA A 121 -44.68 15.39 -119.19
N ALA A 122 -44.14 15.53 -117.96
CA ALA A 122 -42.70 15.49 -117.60
C ALA A 122 -42.45 14.88 -116.20
N HIS A 123 -41.33 14.18 -115.97
CA HIS A 123 -41.02 13.36 -114.79
C HIS A 123 -39.99 13.99 -113.79
N LEU A 124 -40.20 13.93 -112.45
CA LEU A 124 -39.40 14.65 -111.41
C LEU A 124 -38.91 13.85 -110.16
N THR A 125 -38.98 12.51 -110.14
CA THR A 125 -38.91 11.69 -108.90
C THR A 125 -37.61 11.76 -108.04
N GLU A 126 -36.41 11.94 -108.61
CA GLU A 126 -35.14 11.86 -107.86
C GLU A 126 -34.89 13.03 -106.88
N LEU A 127 -35.32 14.24 -107.26
CA LEU A 127 -35.05 15.45 -106.47
C LEU A 127 -35.80 15.46 -105.13
N VAL A 128 -37.01 14.91 -105.09
CA VAL A 128 -37.88 14.91 -103.91
C VAL A 128 -37.35 13.96 -102.82
N LYS A 129 -36.74 12.83 -103.20
CA LYS A 129 -36.22 11.83 -102.25
C LYS A 129 -35.05 12.33 -101.42
N ALA A 130 -34.07 12.99 -102.03
CA ALA A 130 -32.87 13.48 -101.33
C ALA A 130 -33.20 14.51 -100.24
N ARG A 131 -34.19 15.37 -100.48
CA ARG A 131 -34.57 16.43 -99.55
C ARG A 131 -35.24 15.89 -98.27
N LYS A 132 -36.01 14.79 -98.34
CA LYS A 132 -36.64 14.17 -97.16
C LYS A 132 -35.62 13.58 -96.19
N GLN A 133 -34.58 12.93 -96.69
CA GLN A 133 -33.63 12.16 -95.88
C GLN A 133 -32.76 13.02 -94.93
N ILE A 134 -32.42 14.25 -95.34
CA ILE A 134 -31.66 15.20 -94.52
C ILE A 134 -32.48 15.67 -93.31
N THR A 135 -33.77 15.93 -93.51
CA THR A 135 -34.66 16.42 -92.43
C THR A 135 -34.82 15.36 -91.33
N GLU A 136 -35.07 14.10 -91.68
CA GLU A 136 -35.24 13.00 -90.71
C GLU A 136 -33.99 12.76 -89.85
N THR A 137 -32.80 12.87 -90.45
CA THR A 137 -31.54 12.64 -89.72
C THR A 137 -31.30 13.71 -88.65
N LYS A 138 -31.64 14.97 -88.94
CA LYS A 138 -31.46 16.10 -88.02
C LYS A 138 -32.40 16.00 -86.81
N GLU A 139 -33.66 15.63 -87.03
CA GLU A 139 -34.67 15.47 -85.96
C GLU A 139 -34.29 14.34 -85.00
N ARG A 140 -33.82 13.20 -85.55
CA ARG A 140 -33.40 12.05 -84.74
C ARG A 140 -32.22 12.38 -83.82
N LEU A 141 -31.23 13.12 -84.30
CA LEU A 141 -30.06 13.50 -83.50
C LEU A 141 -30.45 14.46 -82.36
N SER A 142 -31.33 15.42 -82.63
CA SER A 142 -31.81 16.37 -81.62
C SER A 142 -32.57 15.68 -80.48
N PHE A 143 -33.39 14.68 -80.78
CA PHE A 143 -34.15 13.93 -79.79
C PHE A 143 -33.25 13.11 -78.83
N ALA A 144 -32.19 12.49 -79.37
CA ALA A 144 -31.26 11.69 -78.58
C ALA A 144 -30.48 12.53 -77.54
N LEU A 145 -30.05 13.74 -77.92
CA LEU A 145 -29.33 14.65 -77.02
C LEU A 145 -30.21 15.17 -75.88
N LEU A 146 -31.47 15.55 -76.20
CA LEU A 146 -32.45 15.99 -75.19
C LEU A 146 -32.75 14.87 -74.16
N SER A 147 -32.90 13.63 -74.62
CA SER A 147 -33.23 12.49 -73.74
C SER A 147 -32.09 12.10 -72.79
N ALA A 148 -30.84 12.36 -73.17
CA ALA A 148 -29.67 12.08 -72.35
C ALA A 148 -29.34 13.22 -71.37
N GLU A 149 -30.14 14.30 -71.36
CA GLU A 149 -29.88 15.54 -70.61
C GLU A 149 -28.50 16.17 -70.91
N ILE A 150 -27.99 15.95 -72.13
CA ILE A 150 -26.69 16.43 -72.56
C ILE A 150 -26.84 17.80 -73.23
N GLY A 151 -26.09 18.78 -72.75
CA GLY A 151 -25.95 20.09 -73.41
C GLY A 151 -24.86 20.08 -74.47
N THR A 152 -25.09 20.75 -75.59
CA THR A 152 -24.11 20.94 -76.67
C THR A 152 -23.59 22.37 -76.69
N TRP A 153 -22.30 22.50 -76.99
CA TRP A 153 -21.61 23.77 -77.08
C TRP A 153 -20.68 23.82 -78.28
N ASP A 154 -20.51 25.02 -78.84
CA ASP A 154 -19.69 25.31 -80.00
C ASP A 154 -19.01 26.66 -79.81
N LEU A 155 -17.70 26.67 -79.61
CA LEU A 155 -16.86 27.85 -79.48
C LEU A 155 -16.18 28.14 -80.82
N ASP A 156 -16.28 29.39 -81.28
CA ASP A 156 -15.42 29.96 -82.31
C ASP A 156 -14.20 30.60 -81.62
N PRO A 157 -13.00 29.97 -81.68
CA PRO A 157 -11.81 30.46 -80.99
C PRO A 157 -11.22 31.72 -81.64
N ILE A 158 -11.59 32.04 -82.88
CA ILE A 158 -11.06 33.20 -83.62
C ILE A 158 -11.81 34.46 -83.19
N ASN A 159 -13.14 34.37 -83.11
CA ASN A 159 -14.00 35.50 -82.77
C ASN A 159 -14.37 35.55 -81.27
N ASN A 160 -13.95 34.56 -80.47
CA ASN A 160 -14.33 34.38 -79.06
C ASN A 160 -15.85 34.26 -78.81
N HIS A 161 -16.60 33.83 -79.83
CA HIS A 161 -18.05 33.65 -79.73
C HIS A 161 -18.39 32.23 -79.31
N VAL A 162 -19.25 32.09 -78.31
CA VAL A 162 -19.70 30.81 -77.78
C VAL A 162 -21.18 30.61 -78.12
N ASN A 163 -21.49 29.53 -78.83
CA ASN A 163 -22.84 29.11 -79.13
C ASN A 163 -23.21 27.87 -78.32
N TRP A 164 -24.15 28.02 -77.40
CA TRP A 164 -24.63 26.98 -76.51
C TRP A 164 -26.12 26.73 -76.73
N ASP A 165 -26.51 25.46 -76.67
CA ASP A 165 -27.92 25.10 -76.58
C ASP A 165 -28.51 25.43 -75.21
N ALA A 166 -29.84 25.26 -75.09
CA ALA A 166 -30.56 25.59 -73.87
C ALA A 166 -30.07 24.80 -72.64
N LYS A 167 -29.66 23.54 -72.83
CA LYS A 167 -29.24 22.67 -71.73
C LYS A 167 -27.83 23.01 -71.25
N CYS A 168 -26.90 23.31 -72.16
CA CYS A 168 -25.57 23.76 -71.79
C CYS A 168 -25.62 25.12 -71.06
N ARG A 169 -26.52 26.03 -71.47
CA ARG A 169 -26.76 27.28 -70.74
C ARG A 169 -27.27 27.02 -69.31
N GLU A 170 -28.18 26.08 -69.11
CA GLU A 170 -28.67 25.69 -67.78
C GLU A 170 -27.54 25.15 -66.89
N LEU A 171 -26.74 24.20 -67.38
CA LEU A 171 -25.65 23.56 -66.62
C LEU A 171 -24.57 24.52 -66.14
N PHE A 172 -24.34 25.58 -66.90
CA PHE A 172 -23.36 26.64 -66.61
C PHE A 172 -24.01 27.89 -66.02
N GLY A 173 -25.33 27.90 -65.82
CA GLY A 173 -26.03 28.96 -65.10
C GLY A 173 -26.32 30.24 -65.88
N PHE A 174 -26.34 30.19 -67.21
CA PHE A 174 -26.64 31.33 -68.09
C PHE A 174 -28.14 31.43 -68.44
N SER A 175 -28.61 32.64 -68.75
CA SER A 175 -29.95 32.86 -69.27
C SER A 175 -30.14 32.25 -70.67
N SER A 176 -31.39 31.92 -71.01
CA SER A 176 -31.76 31.33 -72.31
C SER A 176 -31.62 32.29 -73.50
N ALA A 177 -31.27 33.56 -73.27
CA ALA A 177 -31.09 34.59 -74.30
C ALA A 177 -29.86 35.47 -74.00
N GLY A 178 -29.08 35.79 -75.03
CA GLY A 178 -27.86 36.62 -74.98
C GLY A 178 -26.65 35.95 -75.64
N GLU A 179 -25.74 36.77 -76.19
CA GLU A 179 -24.42 36.32 -76.63
C GLU A 179 -23.57 35.96 -75.40
N VAL A 180 -22.82 34.86 -75.48
CA VAL A 180 -21.92 34.40 -74.41
C VAL A 180 -20.50 34.53 -74.94
N GLU A 181 -19.66 35.30 -74.24
CA GLU A 181 -18.23 35.36 -74.54
C GLU A 181 -17.48 34.31 -73.72
N TYR A 182 -16.35 33.83 -74.24
CA TYR A 182 -15.52 32.84 -73.55
C TYR A 182 -15.05 33.27 -72.15
N LYS A 183 -14.82 34.57 -71.93
CA LYS A 183 -14.44 35.10 -70.60
C LYS A 183 -15.52 34.87 -69.53
N ASP A 184 -16.78 34.91 -69.93
CA ASP A 184 -17.91 34.75 -69.01
C ASP A 184 -18.07 33.28 -68.60
N VAL A 185 -17.70 32.34 -69.49
CA VAL A 185 -17.70 30.90 -69.20
C VAL A 185 -16.80 30.55 -68.03
N LEU A 186 -15.61 31.15 -67.94
CA LEU A 186 -14.68 30.92 -66.83
C LEU A 186 -15.24 31.39 -65.49
N SER A 187 -16.07 32.45 -65.49
CA SER A 187 -16.67 33.01 -64.26
C SER A 187 -17.69 32.09 -63.58
N CYS A 188 -18.17 31.06 -64.29
CA CYS A 188 -19.15 30.09 -63.80
C CYS A 188 -18.51 28.78 -63.34
N ILE A 189 -17.18 28.68 -63.34
CA ILE A 189 -16.43 27.53 -62.85
C ILE A 189 -16.07 27.78 -61.38
N HIS A 190 -16.13 26.74 -60.54
CA HIS A 190 -15.73 26.85 -59.14
C HIS A 190 -14.26 27.29 -59.03
N HIS A 191 -13.94 28.21 -58.12
CA HIS A 191 -12.61 28.84 -58.01
C HIS A 191 -11.45 27.83 -57.96
N ASP A 192 -11.55 26.76 -57.16
CA ASP A 192 -10.50 25.73 -57.11
C ASP A 192 -10.27 24.97 -58.43
N ASP A 193 -11.27 24.91 -59.30
CA ASP A 193 -11.25 24.13 -60.55
C ASP A 193 -10.87 24.99 -61.76
N GLU A 194 -10.93 26.33 -61.65
CA GLU A 194 -10.73 27.32 -62.71
C GLU A 194 -9.39 27.13 -63.45
N LYS A 195 -8.29 26.97 -62.68
CA LYS A 195 -6.95 26.79 -63.23
C LYS A 195 -6.85 25.52 -64.08
N MET A 196 -7.39 24.41 -63.57
CA MET A 196 -7.36 23.12 -64.26
C MET A 196 -8.16 23.17 -65.57
N VAL A 197 -9.35 23.79 -65.54
CA VAL A 197 -10.20 23.90 -66.73
C VAL A 197 -9.53 24.76 -67.81
N ASN A 198 -8.96 25.91 -67.43
CA ASN A 198 -8.30 26.80 -68.39
C ASN A 198 -7.08 26.13 -69.06
N GLU A 199 -6.26 25.40 -68.30
CA GLU A 199 -5.14 24.63 -68.86
C GLU A 199 -5.61 23.54 -69.84
N ALA A 200 -6.72 22.85 -69.53
CA ALA A 200 -7.30 21.84 -70.40
C ALA A 200 -7.85 22.42 -71.72
N VAL A 201 -8.47 23.61 -71.70
CA VAL A 201 -8.95 24.28 -72.92
C VAL A 201 -7.79 24.75 -73.79
N LEU A 202 -6.77 25.40 -73.22
CA LEU A 202 -5.57 25.84 -73.94
C LEU A 202 -4.85 24.67 -74.61
N ASN A 203 -4.81 23.52 -73.95
CA ASN A 203 -4.27 22.30 -74.53
C ASN A 203 -5.12 21.82 -75.71
N ALA A 204 -6.45 21.83 -75.61
CA ALA A 204 -7.34 21.33 -76.67
C ALA A 204 -7.31 22.18 -77.96
N ILE A 205 -7.07 23.50 -77.87
CA ILE A 205 -7.02 24.39 -79.05
C ILE A 205 -5.62 24.49 -79.68
N ASN A 206 -4.63 23.78 -79.13
CA ASN A 206 -3.27 23.75 -79.66
C ASN A 206 -3.15 22.71 -80.80
N PRO A 207 -2.71 23.07 -82.02
CA PRO A 207 -2.62 22.13 -83.15
C PRO A 207 -1.64 20.96 -82.94
N LYS A 208 -0.77 21.02 -81.93
CA LYS A 208 0.12 19.90 -81.54
C LYS A 208 -0.58 18.82 -80.73
N THR A 209 -1.75 19.11 -80.17
CA THR A 209 -2.58 18.13 -79.47
C THR A 209 -3.67 17.70 -80.44
N GLU A 210 -4.19 16.48 -80.33
CA GLU A 210 -5.21 15.95 -81.26
C GLU A 210 -6.58 16.67 -81.18
N GLY A 211 -6.64 17.81 -80.50
CA GLY A 211 -7.84 18.62 -80.34
C GLY A 211 -8.84 18.07 -79.32
N GLN A 212 -8.49 17.08 -78.50
CA GLN A 212 -9.43 16.41 -77.58
C GLN A 212 -9.55 17.11 -76.22
N TYR A 213 -10.76 17.09 -75.64
CA TYR A 213 -11.09 17.64 -74.32
C TYR A 213 -11.98 16.65 -73.56
N ASP A 214 -11.62 16.25 -72.34
CA ASP A 214 -12.39 15.33 -71.48
C ASP A 214 -12.04 15.57 -69.99
N ILE A 215 -12.87 16.31 -69.25
CA ILE A 215 -12.63 16.65 -67.84
C ILE A 215 -13.92 16.71 -67.00
N LYS A 216 -13.79 16.51 -65.68
CA LYS A 216 -14.88 16.63 -64.69
C LYS A 216 -14.57 17.74 -63.70
N TYR A 217 -15.49 18.69 -63.51
CA TYR A 217 -15.28 19.85 -62.64
C TYR A 217 -16.61 20.43 -62.14
N ARG A 218 -16.53 21.37 -61.22
CA ARG A 218 -17.71 22.03 -60.65
C ARG A 218 -18.05 23.31 -61.39
N THR A 219 -19.33 23.49 -61.71
CA THR A 219 -19.91 24.77 -62.12
C THR A 219 -20.72 25.38 -60.97
N ILE A 220 -20.78 26.70 -60.96
CA ILE A 220 -21.58 27.48 -60.02
C ILE A 220 -22.40 28.46 -60.87
N SER A 221 -23.73 28.36 -60.78
CA SER A 221 -24.57 29.39 -61.39
C SER A 221 -24.53 30.66 -60.53
N GLN A 222 -24.39 31.81 -61.20
CA GLN A 222 -24.44 33.11 -60.53
C GLN A 222 -25.83 33.43 -59.95
N ASN A 223 -26.89 32.74 -60.38
CA ASN A 223 -28.27 33.01 -59.97
C ASN A 223 -28.71 32.20 -58.75
N ASP A 224 -28.25 30.95 -58.59
CA ASP A 224 -28.75 30.03 -57.56
C ASP A 224 -27.67 29.55 -56.55
N GLN A 225 -26.39 29.90 -56.78
CA GLN A 225 -25.22 29.40 -56.03
C GLN A 225 -25.14 27.88 -55.87
N LEU A 226 -25.91 27.10 -56.64
CA LEU A 226 -25.82 25.65 -56.62
C LEU A 226 -24.56 25.20 -57.35
N VAL A 227 -23.74 24.46 -56.60
CA VAL A 227 -22.57 23.75 -57.14
C VAL A 227 -23.05 22.48 -57.84
N ARG A 228 -22.80 22.38 -59.14
CA ARG A 228 -23.08 21.19 -59.95
C ARG A 228 -21.77 20.56 -60.37
N TRP A 229 -21.71 19.24 -60.40
CA TRP A 229 -20.59 18.52 -61.03
C TRP A 229 -20.94 18.25 -62.48
N VAL A 230 -20.07 18.67 -63.40
CA VAL A 230 -20.25 18.48 -64.83
C VAL A 230 -19.11 17.66 -65.42
N HIS A 231 -19.43 16.79 -66.37
CA HIS A 231 -18.49 16.07 -67.23
C HIS A 231 -18.55 16.68 -68.63
N CYS A 232 -17.47 17.32 -69.07
CA CYS A 232 -17.42 17.98 -70.37
C CYS A 232 -16.46 17.27 -71.33
N LYS A 233 -16.91 17.05 -72.57
CA LYS A 233 -16.11 16.43 -73.64
C LYS A 233 -16.20 17.24 -74.93
N GLY A 234 -15.11 17.41 -75.67
CA GLY A 234 -15.12 18.21 -76.90
C GLY A 234 -13.97 17.94 -77.86
N LYS A 235 -14.08 18.48 -79.09
CA LYS A 235 -13.07 18.39 -80.15
C LYS A 235 -12.86 19.71 -80.88
N ALA A 236 -11.59 20.11 -81.05
CA ALA A 236 -11.18 21.26 -81.86
C ALA A 236 -10.93 20.88 -83.33
N TYR A 237 -11.28 21.79 -84.24
CA TYR A 237 -11.13 21.66 -85.68
C TYR A 237 -10.22 22.77 -86.20
N PHE A 238 -9.25 22.39 -87.03
CA PHE A 238 -8.20 23.26 -87.52
C PHE A 238 -8.36 23.51 -89.03
N ASN A 239 -8.05 24.72 -89.48
CA ASN A 239 -8.00 25.05 -90.89
C ASN A 239 -6.65 24.61 -91.51
N VAL A 240 -6.45 24.89 -92.81
CA VAL A 240 -5.23 24.52 -93.54
C VAL A 240 -3.97 25.19 -92.95
N ASP A 241 -4.13 26.35 -92.31
CA ASP A 241 -3.06 27.11 -91.65
C ASP A 241 -2.81 26.67 -90.19
N GLN A 242 -3.38 25.54 -89.75
CA GLN A 242 -3.28 25.00 -88.38
C GLN A 242 -3.88 25.90 -87.29
N ILE A 243 -4.82 26.78 -87.66
CA ILE A 243 -5.56 27.63 -86.73
C ILE A 243 -6.88 26.94 -86.38
N ALA A 244 -7.16 26.81 -85.07
CA ALA A 244 -8.42 26.28 -84.58
C ALA A 244 -9.56 27.25 -84.93
N TYR A 245 -10.47 26.84 -85.81
CA TYR A 245 -11.60 27.68 -86.24
C TYR A 245 -12.93 27.27 -85.59
N ARG A 246 -12.97 26.11 -84.94
CA ARG A 246 -14.17 25.59 -84.26
C ARG A 246 -13.79 24.66 -83.13
N PHE A 247 -14.42 24.77 -81.97
CA PHE A 247 -14.24 23.88 -80.82
C PHE A 247 -15.61 23.51 -80.26
N ALA A 248 -16.05 22.28 -80.50
CA ALA A 248 -17.42 21.86 -80.17
C ALA A 248 -17.45 20.59 -79.34
N GLY A 249 -18.47 20.47 -78.49
CA GLY A 249 -18.56 19.37 -77.55
C GLY A 249 -19.90 19.25 -76.82
N ILE A 250 -19.87 18.43 -75.78
CA ILE A 250 -21.00 18.10 -74.92
C ILE A 250 -20.67 18.36 -73.43
N ALA A 251 -21.70 18.56 -72.62
CA ALA A 251 -21.64 18.67 -71.17
C ALA A 251 -22.78 17.87 -70.50
N GLN A 252 -22.47 17.13 -69.43
CA GLN A 252 -23.42 16.28 -68.68
C GLN A 252 -23.32 16.53 -67.17
N ASP A 253 -24.44 16.57 -66.45
CA ASP A 253 -24.48 16.65 -64.98
C ASP A 253 -24.21 15.26 -64.34
N ILE A 254 -23.31 15.21 -63.35
CA ILE A 254 -22.92 14.00 -62.60
C ILE A 254 -23.02 14.17 -61.06
N THR A 255 -23.77 15.16 -60.58
CA THR A 255 -23.82 15.56 -59.16
C THR A 255 -24.34 14.46 -58.22
N SER A 256 -25.36 13.71 -58.64
CA SER A 256 -25.99 12.65 -57.84
C SER A 256 -25.04 11.47 -57.58
N GLU A 257 -24.27 11.07 -58.60
CA GLU A 257 -23.30 9.98 -58.54
C GLU A 257 -22.20 10.27 -57.50
N VAL A 258 -21.62 11.46 -57.56
CA VAL A 258 -20.53 11.88 -56.66
C VAL A 258 -21.03 11.96 -55.21
N THR A 259 -22.25 12.48 -55.00
CA THR A 259 -22.83 12.65 -53.66
C THR A 259 -23.14 11.31 -53.00
N ALA A 260 -23.70 10.35 -53.74
CA ALA A 260 -24.00 9.02 -53.23
C ALA A 260 -22.74 8.28 -52.76
N ARG A 261 -21.68 8.30 -53.57
CA ARG A 261 -20.40 7.66 -53.26
C ARG A 261 -19.74 8.26 -52.01
N ARG A 262 -19.86 9.57 -51.80
CA ARG A 262 -19.32 10.25 -50.61
C ARG A 262 -20.05 9.85 -49.32
N ARG A 263 -21.38 9.75 -49.38
CA ARG A 263 -22.21 9.36 -48.24
C ARG A 263 -21.90 7.93 -47.77
N GLU A 264 -21.70 7.01 -48.70
CA GLU A 264 -21.32 5.62 -48.41
C GLU A 264 -19.99 5.54 -47.62
N GLN A 265 -18.97 6.28 -48.06
CA GLN A 265 -17.68 6.32 -47.36
C GLN A 265 -17.78 6.89 -45.94
N GLN A 266 -18.64 7.89 -45.72
CA GLN A 266 -18.86 8.47 -44.39
C GLN A 266 -19.50 7.46 -43.42
N LEU A 267 -20.50 6.72 -43.87
CA LEU A 267 -21.17 5.69 -43.06
C LEU A 267 -20.21 4.56 -42.66
N LEU A 268 -19.39 4.07 -43.60
CA LEU A 268 -18.39 3.04 -43.33
C LEU A 268 -17.35 3.50 -42.29
N SER A 269 -16.93 4.76 -42.32
CA SER A 269 -15.98 5.31 -41.35
C SER A 269 -16.55 5.34 -39.92
N LEU A 270 -17.83 5.72 -39.77
CA LEU A 270 -18.51 5.74 -38.48
C LEU A 270 -18.67 4.33 -37.90
N VAL A 271 -19.08 3.35 -38.72
CA VAL A 271 -19.24 1.95 -38.29
C VAL A 271 -17.88 1.34 -37.92
N ASN A 272 -16.83 1.61 -38.72
CA ASN A 272 -15.50 1.04 -38.48
C ASN A 272 -14.82 1.56 -37.21
N ASN A 273 -15.09 2.81 -36.83
CA ASN A 273 -14.51 3.45 -35.65
C ASN A 273 -15.42 3.43 -34.42
N ASN A 274 -16.58 2.75 -34.48
CA ASN A 274 -17.40 2.53 -33.29
C ASN A 274 -16.62 1.71 -32.25
N ALA A 275 -16.75 2.09 -30.97
CA ALA A 275 -16.09 1.43 -29.86
C ALA A 275 -16.69 0.06 -29.52
N ASP A 276 -17.97 -0.17 -29.84
CA ASP A 276 -18.63 -1.45 -29.63
C ASP A 276 -18.29 -2.42 -30.76
N HIS A 277 -18.25 -3.72 -30.44
CA HIS A 277 -18.15 -4.77 -31.45
C HIS A 277 -19.34 -4.66 -32.41
N MET A 278 -19.07 -4.66 -33.71
CA MET A 278 -20.04 -4.73 -34.81
C MET A 278 -19.57 -5.71 -35.88
N THR A 279 -20.42 -6.69 -36.18
CA THR A 279 -20.18 -7.67 -37.25
C THR A 279 -21.40 -7.84 -38.14
N VAL A 280 -21.14 -8.21 -39.39
CA VAL A 280 -22.17 -8.65 -40.34
C VAL A 280 -21.78 -10.03 -40.83
N ALA A 281 -22.75 -10.94 -40.86
CA ALA A 281 -22.57 -12.29 -41.39
C ALA A 281 -23.73 -12.65 -42.32
N ASP A 282 -23.51 -13.63 -43.19
CA ASP A 282 -24.59 -14.24 -43.97
C ASP A 282 -25.50 -15.11 -43.09
N MET A 283 -26.55 -15.69 -43.69
CA MET A 283 -27.47 -16.60 -42.99
C MET A 283 -26.82 -17.93 -42.57
N SER A 284 -25.71 -18.31 -43.18
CA SER A 284 -24.93 -19.50 -42.81
C SER A 284 -23.95 -19.24 -41.66
N GLY A 285 -23.69 -17.97 -41.33
CA GLY A 285 -22.77 -17.53 -40.27
C GLY A 285 -21.35 -17.26 -40.75
N ASN A 286 -21.12 -17.12 -42.06
CA ASN A 286 -19.85 -16.64 -42.61
C ASN A 286 -19.79 -15.11 -42.47
N LEU A 287 -18.67 -14.60 -41.97
CA LEU A 287 -18.53 -13.17 -41.73
C LEU A 287 -18.34 -12.41 -43.03
N ILE A 288 -19.03 -11.28 -43.16
CA ILE A 288 -18.94 -10.35 -44.30
C ILE A 288 -18.16 -9.11 -43.86
N TYR A 289 -18.33 -8.69 -42.60
CA TYR A 289 -17.70 -7.48 -42.07
C TYR A 289 -17.43 -7.61 -40.57
N MET A 290 -16.31 -7.03 -40.13
CA MET A 290 -16.00 -6.79 -38.72
C MET A 290 -15.34 -5.43 -38.57
N ASN A 291 -15.87 -4.58 -37.67
CA ASN A 291 -15.23 -3.31 -37.35
C ASN A 291 -13.94 -3.49 -36.50
N LYS A 292 -13.19 -2.41 -36.31
CA LYS A 292 -11.92 -2.41 -35.56
C LYS A 292 -12.08 -2.95 -34.14
N ALA A 293 -13.12 -2.53 -33.42
CA ALA A 293 -13.38 -2.97 -32.05
C ALA A 293 -13.64 -4.48 -31.95
N SER A 294 -14.42 -5.04 -32.90
CA SER A 294 -14.68 -6.48 -32.96
C SER A 294 -13.42 -7.30 -33.12
N ARG A 295 -12.52 -6.84 -34.01
CA ARG A 295 -11.26 -7.51 -34.30
C ARG A 295 -10.36 -7.54 -33.06
N LEU A 296 -10.25 -6.43 -32.35
CA LEU A 296 -9.47 -6.36 -31.10
C LEU A 296 -10.09 -7.23 -29.99
N LEU A 297 -11.40 -7.15 -29.79
CA LEU A 297 -12.11 -7.92 -28.75
C LEU A 297 -11.96 -9.42 -28.95
N LEU A 298 -12.10 -9.89 -30.21
CA LEU A 298 -12.10 -11.31 -30.55
C LEU A 298 -10.74 -11.86 -30.99
N GLY A 299 -9.69 -11.03 -31.01
CA GLY A 299 -8.33 -11.46 -31.33
C GLY A 299 -8.09 -11.77 -32.82
N VAL A 300 -8.76 -11.04 -33.71
CA VAL A 300 -8.55 -11.09 -35.18
C VAL A 300 -7.60 -9.97 -35.58
N ASP A 301 -6.64 -10.24 -36.47
CA ASP A 301 -5.72 -9.21 -36.94
C ASP A 301 -6.45 -8.15 -37.78
N LEU A 302 -5.99 -6.89 -37.70
CA LEU A 302 -6.64 -5.76 -38.37
C LEU A 302 -6.65 -5.89 -39.89
N ASP A 303 -5.61 -6.51 -40.46
CA ASP A 303 -5.47 -6.72 -41.91
C ASP A 303 -5.99 -8.09 -42.38
N ALA A 304 -6.53 -8.91 -41.47
CA ALA A 304 -7.05 -10.23 -41.84
C ALA A 304 -8.29 -10.12 -42.74
N ASP A 305 -8.40 -11.00 -43.72
CA ASP A 305 -9.61 -11.19 -44.49
C ASP A 305 -10.68 -11.87 -43.63
N VAL A 306 -11.70 -11.10 -43.25
CA VAL A 306 -12.79 -11.57 -42.38
C VAL A 306 -13.76 -12.49 -43.11
N THR A 307 -13.76 -12.50 -44.45
CA THR A 307 -14.64 -13.37 -45.24
C THR A 307 -14.27 -14.85 -45.16
N GLN A 308 -13.06 -15.15 -44.67
CA GLN A 308 -12.57 -16.50 -44.40
C GLN A 308 -12.93 -17.01 -43.00
N LEU A 309 -13.61 -16.19 -42.18
CA LEU A 309 -13.92 -16.51 -40.78
C LEU A 309 -15.41 -16.82 -40.61
N SER A 310 -15.71 -17.72 -39.67
CA SER A 310 -17.08 -18.01 -39.28
C SER A 310 -17.38 -17.42 -37.91
N ALA A 311 -18.60 -16.93 -37.72
CA ALA A 311 -19.08 -16.51 -36.41
C ALA A 311 -18.94 -17.65 -35.38
N ARG A 312 -18.99 -18.91 -35.82
CA ARG A 312 -18.86 -20.11 -34.99
C ARG A 312 -17.51 -20.22 -34.28
N ASP A 313 -16.46 -19.61 -34.84
CA ASP A 313 -15.10 -19.64 -34.28
C ASP A 313 -14.98 -18.87 -32.96
N PHE A 314 -15.99 -18.07 -32.61
CA PHE A 314 -16.02 -17.17 -31.47
C PHE A 314 -17.00 -17.61 -30.38
N TYR A 315 -17.45 -18.86 -30.39
CA TYR A 315 -18.26 -19.45 -29.33
C TYR A 315 -17.62 -20.71 -28.75
N THR A 316 -17.92 -21.02 -27.49
CA THR A 316 -17.71 -22.38 -26.97
C THR A 316 -18.72 -23.36 -27.60
N PRO A 317 -18.49 -24.68 -27.60
CA PRO A 317 -19.44 -25.63 -28.18
C PRO A 317 -20.85 -25.54 -27.57
N GLU A 318 -20.95 -25.35 -26.25
CA GLU A 318 -22.22 -25.20 -25.54
C GLU A 318 -22.94 -23.90 -25.93
N GLU A 319 -22.21 -22.78 -25.95
CA GLU A 319 -22.80 -21.49 -26.27
C GLU A 319 -23.16 -21.39 -27.76
N LEU A 320 -22.39 -22.04 -28.63
CA LEU A 320 -22.68 -22.16 -30.05
C LEU A 320 -24.01 -22.89 -30.29
N ASP A 321 -24.27 -23.98 -29.56
CA ASP A 321 -25.54 -24.71 -29.64
C ASP A 321 -26.71 -23.82 -29.21
N ARG A 322 -26.56 -23.10 -28.09
CA ARG A 322 -27.56 -22.13 -27.61
C ARG A 322 -27.83 -21.04 -28.65
N VAL A 323 -26.79 -20.46 -29.22
CA VAL A 323 -26.91 -19.38 -30.22
C VAL A 323 -27.56 -19.89 -31.50
N GLN A 324 -27.12 -21.04 -32.03
CA GLN A 324 -27.57 -21.58 -33.30
C GLN A 324 -28.98 -22.18 -33.24
N ASN A 325 -29.30 -22.91 -32.18
CA ASN A 325 -30.55 -23.67 -32.11
C ASN A 325 -31.69 -22.94 -31.41
N HIS A 326 -31.40 -21.91 -30.61
CA HIS A 326 -32.40 -21.14 -29.86
C HIS A 326 -32.39 -19.66 -30.28
N ILE A 327 -31.29 -18.94 -30.04
CA ILE A 327 -31.26 -17.48 -30.19
C ILE A 327 -31.48 -17.03 -31.64
N ILE A 328 -30.79 -17.64 -32.61
CA ILE A 328 -30.91 -17.24 -34.03
C ILE A 328 -32.33 -17.41 -34.57
N LYS A 329 -33.09 -18.40 -34.08
CA LYS A 329 -34.47 -18.66 -34.51
C LYS A 329 -35.48 -17.70 -33.88
N GLU A 330 -35.11 -17.06 -32.79
CA GLU A 330 -35.94 -16.12 -32.01
C GLU A 330 -35.67 -14.65 -32.38
N ILE A 331 -34.79 -14.38 -33.35
CA ILE A 331 -34.52 -13.00 -33.79
C ILE A 331 -35.77 -12.44 -34.46
N ASP A 332 -36.38 -11.44 -33.83
CA ASP A 332 -37.52 -10.73 -34.39
C ASP A 332 -37.10 -9.89 -35.61
N VAL A 333 -37.98 -9.82 -36.61
CA VAL A 333 -37.73 -9.14 -37.88
C VAL A 333 -37.65 -7.61 -37.73
N VAL A 334 -38.27 -7.05 -36.68
CA VAL A 334 -38.35 -5.60 -36.41
C VAL A 334 -37.50 -5.22 -35.20
N GLU A 335 -37.64 -5.92 -34.08
CA GLU A 335 -36.99 -5.58 -32.81
C GLU A 335 -35.62 -6.24 -32.62
N GLY A 336 -35.31 -7.26 -33.42
CA GLY A 336 -34.10 -8.06 -33.29
C GLY A 336 -34.12 -8.94 -32.03
N TRP A 337 -32.95 -9.33 -31.56
CA TRP A 337 -32.77 -10.07 -30.29
C TRP A 337 -31.74 -9.38 -29.43
N LYS A 338 -31.94 -9.35 -28.10
CA LYS A 338 -30.96 -8.84 -27.15
C LYS A 338 -30.81 -9.78 -25.96
N GLY A 339 -29.58 -10.00 -25.52
CA GLY A 339 -29.32 -10.82 -24.34
C GLY A 339 -27.83 -11.05 -24.07
N HIS A 340 -27.57 -11.81 -23.01
CA HIS A 340 -26.20 -12.14 -22.62
C HIS A 340 -25.70 -13.33 -23.43
N ILE A 341 -24.49 -13.22 -23.97
CA ILE A 341 -23.79 -14.30 -24.67
C ILE A 341 -22.32 -14.28 -24.27
N SER A 342 -21.72 -15.47 -24.11
CA SER A 342 -20.28 -15.60 -23.92
C SER A 342 -19.55 -15.79 -25.25
N LEU A 343 -18.78 -14.79 -25.66
CA LEU A 343 -17.87 -14.90 -26.81
C LEU A 343 -16.51 -15.40 -26.36
N ILE A 344 -15.74 -16.01 -27.26
CA ILE A 344 -14.35 -16.39 -26.98
C ILE A 344 -13.36 -15.58 -27.81
N ASN A 345 -12.26 -15.17 -27.19
CA ASN A 345 -11.14 -14.61 -27.92
C ASN A 345 -10.40 -15.72 -28.68
N ARG A 346 -10.17 -15.55 -29.99
CA ARG A 346 -9.57 -16.59 -30.83
C ARG A 346 -8.13 -16.91 -30.45
N LYS A 347 -7.35 -15.91 -30.01
CA LYS A 347 -5.93 -16.03 -29.64
C LYS A 347 -5.75 -16.51 -28.20
N THR A 348 -6.39 -15.85 -27.23
CA THR A 348 -6.18 -16.15 -25.80
C THR A 348 -7.07 -17.27 -25.29
N LYS A 349 -8.16 -17.59 -26.01
CA LYS A 349 -9.21 -18.53 -25.59
C LYS A 349 -10.01 -18.08 -24.35
N ASP A 350 -9.84 -16.84 -23.93
CA ASP A 350 -10.62 -16.28 -22.81
C ASP A 350 -12.10 -16.16 -23.18
N ALA A 351 -12.95 -16.55 -22.24
CA ALA A 351 -14.38 -16.28 -22.32
C ALA A 351 -14.65 -14.80 -21.98
N ILE A 352 -15.44 -14.15 -22.82
CA ILE A 352 -15.80 -12.74 -22.74
C ILE A 352 -17.32 -12.68 -22.58
N PRO A 353 -17.83 -12.38 -21.38
CA PRO A 353 -19.25 -12.14 -21.19
C PRO A 353 -19.64 -10.85 -21.92
N CYS A 354 -20.59 -10.95 -22.84
CA CYS A 354 -21.06 -9.83 -23.65
C CYS A 354 -22.57 -9.65 -23.53
N MET A 355 -23.01 -8.39 -23.57
CA MET A 355 -24.38 -8.05 -23.93
C MET A 355 -24.46 -7.93 -25.45
N VAL A 356 -25.20 -8.82 -26.11
CA VAL A 356 -25.27 -8.90 -27.58
C VAL A 356 -26.65 -8.47 -28.08
N SER A 357 -26.67 -7.72 -29.17
CA SER A 357 -27.88 -7.43 -29.95
C SER A 357 -27.74 -7.97 -31.38
N TYR A 358 -28.67 -8.81 -31.82
CA TYR A 358 -28.76 -9.29 -33.19
C TYR A 358 -29.87 -8.59 -33.97
N LEU A 359 -29.64 -8.35 -35.26
CA LEU A 359 -30.63 -7.82 -36.20
C LEU A 359 -30.56 -8.57 -37.54
N LEU A 360 -31.68 -8.61 -38.26
CA LEU A 360 -31.75 -9.19 -39.61
C LEU A 360 -31.56 -8.09 -40.66
N ILE A 361 -30.71 -8.35 -41.65
CA ILE A 361 -30.44 -7.42 -42.76
C ILE A 361 -31.25 -7.88 -43.97
N LYS A 362 -32.03 -6.96 -44.55
CA LYS A 362 -32.87 -7.22 -45.72
C LYS A 362 -32.27 -6.61 -46.98
N ASP A 363 -32.49 -7.28 -48.11
CA ASP A 363 -32.26 -6.71 -49.42
C ASP A 363 -33.23 -5.53 -49.66
N PRO A 364 -32.74 -4.33 -50.02
CA PRO A 364 -33.58 -3.14 -50.17
C PRO A 364 -34.52 -3.18 -51.38
N VAL A 365 -34.32 -4.10 -52.32
CA VAL A 365 -35.13 -4.24 -53.56
C VAL A 365 -36.14 -5.37 -53.43
N THR A 366 -35.74 -6.54 -52.93
CA THR A 366 -36.61 -7.73 -52.84
C THR A 366 -37.28 -7.86 -51.47
N GLY A 367 -36.72 -7.25 -50.43
CA GLY A 367 -37.19 -7.37 -49.04
C GLY A 367 -36.80 -8.68 -48.36
N GLU A 368 -36.08 -9.58 -49.04
CA GLU A 368 -35.62 -10.86 -48.50
C GLU A 368 -34.50 -10.67 -47.46
N ILE A 369 -34.42 -11.57 -46.48
CA ILE A 369 -33.35 -11.54 -45.47
C ILE A 369 -32.06 -12.08 -46.08
N ILE A 370 -31.03 -11.25 -46.16
CA ILE A 370 -29.74 -11.56 -46.79
C ILE A 370 -28.60 -11.77 -45.78
N GLY A 371 -28.80 -11.41 -44.51
CA GLY A 371 -27.78 -11.58 -43.49
C GLY A 371 -28.21 -11.16 -42.10
N ARG A 372 -27.25 -11.14 -41.18
CA ARG A 372 -27.42 -10.80 -39.77
C ARG A 372 -26.35 -9.82 -39.34
N GLY A 373 -26.76 -8.76 -38.65
CA GLY A 373 -25.87 -7.87 -37.93
C GLY A 373 -25.82 -8.26 -36.46
N ALA A 374 -24.65 -8.13 -35.83
CA ALA A 374 -24.49 -8.32 -34.39
C ALA A 374 -23.70 -7.15 -33.80
N THR A 375 -24.18 -6.64 -32.66
CA THR A 375 -23.39 -5.74 -31.81
C THR A 375 -23.15 -6.40 -30.45
N ALA A 376 -21.96 -6.20 -29.87
CA ALA A 376 -21.62 -6.78 -28.57
C ALA A 376 -20.88 -5.78 -27.68
N ARG A 377 -21.29 -5.67 -26.43
CA ARG A 377 -20.61 -4.89 -25.38
C ARG A 377 -19.94 -5.82 -24.38
N ASP A 378 -18.66 -5.63 -24.13
CA ASP A 378 -17.87 -6.38 -23.12
C ASP A 378 -18.31 -5.99 -21.70
N LEU A 379 -18.71 -6.98 -20.88
CA LEU A 379 -19.20 -6.79 -19.51
C LEU A 379 -18.12 -7.00 -18.43
N ARG A 380 -16.89 -7.38 -18.81
CA ARG A 380 -15.80 -7.61 -17.85
C ARG A 380 -15.47 -6.37 -17.00
N PRO A 381 -15.44 -5.14 -17.54
CA PRO A 381 -15.20 -3.94 -16.73
C PRO A 381 -16.24 -3.75 -15.62
N GLU A 382 -17.53 -3.90 -15.90
CA GLU A 382 -18.63 -3.73 -14.96
C GLU A 382 -18.62 -4.82 -13.88
N ILE A 383 -18.35 -6.08 -14.27
CA ILE A 383 -18.20 -7.19 -13.33
C ILE A 383 -17.01 -6.95 -12.38
N ARG A 384 -15.87 -6.50 -12.92
CA ARG A 384 -14.69 -6.15 -12.10
C ARG A 384 -15.00 -4.99 -11.16
N ALA A 385 -15.64 -3.92 -11.64
CA ALA A 385 -16.02 -2.78 -10.81
C ALA A 385 -16.94 -3.19 -9.66
N LYS A 386 -17.94 -4.05 -9.92
CA LYS A 386 -18.83 -4.59 -8.88
C LYS A 386 -18.07 -5.44 -7.87
N ALA A 387 -17.14 -6.29 -8.32
CA ALA A 387 -16.31 -7.11 -7.44
C ALA A 387 -15.36 -6.26 -6.58
N GLU A 388 -14.74 -5.23 -7.14
CA GLU A 388 -13.90 -4.28 -6.39
C GLU A 388 -14.71 -3.49 -5.34
N LEU A 389 -15.91 -3.02 -5.68
CA LEU A 389 -16.81 -2.39 -4.71
C LEU A 389 -17.17 -3.34 -3.55
N GLN A 390 -17.44 -4.61 -3.83
CA GLN A 390 -17.69 -5.62 -2.78
C GLN A 390 -16.45 -5.86 -1.91
N LYS A 391 -15.24 -5.88 -2.49
CA LYS A 391 -13.98 -5.98 -1.73
C LYS A 391 -13.79 -4.78 -0.81
N LEU A 392 -14.00 -3.56 -1.31
CA LEU A 392 -13.88 -2.34 -0.51
C LEU A 392 -14.89 -2.32 0.64
N ALA A 393 -16.14 -2.70 0.39
CA ALA A 393 -17.16 -2.83 1.43
C ALA A 393 -16.75 -3.83 2.51
N ALA A 394 -16.24 -5.00 2.12
CA ALA A 394 -15.76 -6.01 3.07
C ALA A 394 -14.60 -5.53 3.94
N ILE A 395 -13.66 -4.75 3.38
CA ILE A 395 -12.55 -4.15 4.14
C ILE A 395 -13.09 -3.21 5.22
N VAL A 396 -14.02 -2.32 4.86
CA VAL A 396 -14.63 -1.36 5.79
C VAL A 396 -15.46 -2.06 6.87
N ASP A 397 -16.26 -3.08 6.50
CA ASP A 397 -17.05 -3.88 7.44
C ASP A 397 -16.17 -4.69 8.41
N SER A 398 -14.98 -5.14 7.97
CA SER A 398 -14.04 -5.91 8.80
C SER A 398 -13.10 -5.06 9.66
N SER A 399 -13.10 -3.73 9.48
CA SER A 399 -12.25 -2.82 10.25
C SER A 399 -12.68 -2.76 11.71
N GLU A 400 -11.73 -2.91 12.63
CA GLU A 400 -11.96 -2.72 14.07
C GLU A 400 -12.17 -1.24 14.44
N ASP A 401 -11.64 -0.30 13.63
CA ASP A 401 -11.92 1.12 13.78
C ASP A 401 -13.37 1.43 13.37
N PHE A 402 -14.03 2.37 14.05
CA PHE A 402 -15.36 2.88 13.70
C PHE A 402 -15.26 3.59 12.34
N CYS A 403 -15.99 3.11 11.34
CA CYS A 403 -16.08 3.72 10.02
C CYS A 403 -17.51 4.16 9.74
N ASN A 404 -17.69 5.41 9.29
CA ASN A 404 -18.99 5.94 8.90
C ASN A 404 -18.89 6.81 7.65
N TYR A 405 -20.01 7.01 6.97
CA TYR A 405 -20.15 8.16 6.09
C TYR A 405 -21.57 8.72 6.14
N CYS A 406 -21.68 10.03 5.91
CA CYS A 406 -22.92 10.79 5.91
C CYS A 406 -22.97 11.73 4.70
N ASP A 407 -24.15 12.27 4.44
CA ASP A 407 -24.28 13.38 3.48
C ASP A 407 -23.62 14.66 4.02
N ILE A 408 -23.59 15.72 3.20
CA ILE A 408 -22.99 17.00 3.57
C ILE A 408 -23.71 17.74 4.72
N TYR A 409 -24.90 17.29 5.11
CA TYR A 409 -25.68 17.82 6.23
C TYR A 409 -25.52 16.99 7.50
N GLY A 410 -24.72 15.91 7.44
CA GLY A 410 -24.46 15.01 8.55
C GLY A 410 -25.45 13.86 8.68
N ASN A 411 -26.42 13.69 7.78
CA ASN A 411 -27.35 12.56 7.86
C ASN A 411 -26.60 11.27 7.53
N THR A 412 -26.62 10.32 8.46
CA THR A 412 -25.79 9.12 8.40
C THR A 412 -26.32 8.16 7.34
N LEU A 413 -25.45 7.74 6.45
CA LEU A 413 -25.78 6.80 5.37
C LEU A 413 -25.28 5.39 5.69
N TYR A 414 -24.20 5.28 6.47
CA TYR A 414 -23.60 4.01 6.83
C TYR A 414 -22.71 4.15 8.08
N ILE A 415 -22.70 3.09 8.89
CA ILE A 415 -21.74 2.83 9.96
C ILE A 415 -21.37 1.34 9.87
N ASN A 416 -20.08 1.01 9.99
CA ASN A 416 -19.62 -0.39 10.00
C ASN A 416 -19.99 -1.12 11.32
N PRO A 417 -19.94 -2.46 11.36
CA PRO A 417 -20.30 -3.23 12.55
C PRO A 417 -19.58 -2.82 13.83
N SER A 418 -18.26 -2.63 13.78
CA SER A 418 -17.47 -2.16 14.95
C SER A 418 -17.91 -0.78 15.40
N GLY A 419 -18.30 0.10 14.48
CA GLY A 419 -18.83 1.40 14.82
C GLY A 419 -20.18 1.34 15.52
N ILE A 420 -21.08 0.46 15.05
CA ILE A 420 -22.40 0.21 15.65
C ILE A 420 -22.23 -0.28 17.09
N GLU A 421 -21.34 -1.24 17.31
CA GLU A 421 -21.02 -1.76 18.64
C GLU A 421 -20.41 -0.67 19.55
N LEU A 422 -19.47 0.13 19.04
CA LEU A 422 -18.80 1.17 19.81
C LEU A 422 -19.78 2.23 20.34
N ILE A 423 -20.75 2.68 19.54
CA ILE A 423 -21.73 3.70 19.99
C ILE A 423 -23.05 3.10 20.49
N GLY A 424 -23.24 1.78 20.40
CA GLY A 424 -24.46 1.10 20.84
C GLY A 424 -25.73 1.52 20.11
N ILE A 425 -25.64 2.00 18.86
CA ILE A 425 -26.80 2.38 18.07
C ILE A 425 -27.51 1.14 17.52
N ASN A 426 -28.84 1.17 17.37
CA ASN A 426 -29.53 0.11 16.66
C ASN A 426 -29.31 0.25 15.15
N ALA A 427 -28.96 -0.84 14.46
CA ALA A 427 -28.72 -0.85 13.02
C ALA A 427 -29.89 -0.27 12.20
N ASP A 428 -31.13 -0.53 12.62
CA ASP A 428 -32.33 -0.02 11.95
C ASP A 428 -32.48 1.52 12.05
N GLN A 429 -31.77 2.15 12.99
CA GLN A 429 -31.83 3.61 13.23
C GLN A 429 -30.73 4.39 12.50
N ILE A 430 -29.76 3.72 11.88
CA ILE A 430 -28.61 4.37 11.24
C ILE A 430 -29.05 5.36 10.18
N LEU A 431 -29.91 4.92 9.25
CA LEU A 431 -30.39 5.76 8.13
C LEU A 431 -31.28 6.93 8.59
N SER A 432 -31.76 6.91 9.83
CA SER A 432 -32.52 8.00 10.45
C SER A 432 -31.69 8.86 11.41
N SER A 433 -30.41 8.53 11.62
CA SER A 433 -29.52 9.24 12.55
C SER A 433 -28.69 10.30 11.84
N ASN A 434 -28.23 11.29 12.60
CA ASN A 434 -27.31 12.32 12.18
C ASN A 434 -25.97 12.19 12.93
N LEU A 435 -24.88 12.64 12.31
CA LEU A 435 -23.54 12.73 12.90
C LEU A 435 -23.56 13.36 14.30
N PHE A 436 -24.41 14.37 14.50
CA PHE A 436 -24.52 15.08 15.77
C PHE A 436 -25.25 14.29 16.88
N ASP A 437 -25.94 13.20 16.55
CA ASP A 437 -26.69 12.40 17.53
C ASP A 437 -25.76 11.51 18.38
N TYR A 438 -24.63 11.10 17.81
CA TYR A 438 -23.65 10.21 18.46
C TYR A 438 -22.31 10.84 18.78
N HIS A 439 -22.17 12.16 18.62
CA HIS A 439 -21.06 12.94 19.16
C HIS A 439 -21.48 13.67 20.43
N SER A 440 -20.54 13.96 21.33
CA SER A 440 -20.83 14.75 22.53
C SER A 440 -21.20 16.20 22.16
N ASN A 441 -21.87 16.93 23.06
CA ASN A 441 -22.19 18.35 22.83
C ASN A 441 -20.94 19.20 22.55
N LEU A 442 -19.85 18.94 23.28
CA LEU A 442 -18.56 19.60 23.08
C LEU A 442 -18.00 19.31 21.68
N SER A 443 -18.06 18.05 21.26
CA SER A 443 -17.63 17.63 19.93
C SER A 443 -18.50 18.19 18.82
N ASN A 444 -19.82 18.27 19.03
CA ASN A 444 -20.77 18.85 18.08
C ASN A 444 -20.46 20.32 17.80
N ASP A 445 -20.14 21.10 18.85
CA ASP A 445 -19.77 22.51 18.70
C ASP A 445 -18.45 22.66 17.93
N LYS A 446 -17.44 21.84 18.24
CA LYS A 446 -16.19 21.79 17.47
C LYS A 446 -16.43 21.38 16.01
N ILE A 447 -17.27 20.37 15.78
CA ILE A 447 -17.56 19.87 14.43
C ILE A 447 -18.16 20.99 13.58
N LYS A 448 -19.16 21.71 14.10
CA LYS A 448 -19.85 22.79 13.39
C LYS A 448 -18.96 24.01 13.16
N ASN A 449 -18.26 24.47 14.20
CA ASN A 449 -17.63 25.78 14.19
C ASN A 449 -16.16 25.76 13.74
N GLU A 450 -15.47 24.64 13.93
CA GLU A 450 -14.03 24.53 13.66
C GLU A 450 -13.72 23.51 12.56
N ILE A 451 -14.31 22.31 12.64
CA ILE A 451 -13.92 21.18 11.79
C ILE A 451 -14.55 21.26 10.40
N PHE A 452 -15.86 21.51 10.30
CA PHE A 452 -16.54 21.62 9.00
C PHE A 452 -15.90 22.70 8.10
N PRO A 453 -15.61 23.93 8.57
CA PRO A 453 -14.89 24.93 7.76
C PRO A 453 -13.55 24.43 7.22
N VAL A 454 -12.75 23.74 8.04
CA VAL A 454 -11.48 23.15 7.62
C VAL A 454 -11.71 22.03 6.61
N LEU A 455 -12.67 21.15 6.86
CA LEU A 455 -13.00 20.01 5.99
C LEU A 455 -13.52 20.47 4.61
N PHE A 456 -14.35 21.51 4.55
CA PHE A 456 -14.81 22.10 3.28
C PHE A 456 -13.70 22.78 2.49
N LYS A 457 -12.68 23.32 3.16
CA LYS A 457 -11.54 24.02 2.53
C LYS A 457 -10.41 23.08 2.13
N GLU A 458 -9.99 22.19 3.03
CA GLU A 458 -8.79 21.35 2.90
C GLU A 458 -9.11 19.90 2.52
N GLY A 459 -10.37 19.48 2.64
CA GLY A 459 -10.83 18.14 2.26
C GLY A 459 -10.55 17.04 3.27
N LYS A 460 -9.80 17.32 4.34
CA LYS A 460 -9.51 16.36 5.43
C LYS A 460 -9.36 17.06 6.77
N TRP A 461 -9.62 16.32 7.85
CA TRP A 461 -9.35 16.75 9.22
C TRP A 461 -8.98 15.55 10.09
N SER A 462 -8.15 15.75 11.12
CA SER A 462 -7.75 14.71 12.08
C SER A 462 -7.58 15.34 13.46
N GLY A 463 -8.11 14.69 14.50
CA GLY A 463 -7.96 15.14 15.88
C GLY A 463 -8.81 14.36 16.87
N GLU A 464 -8.78 14.79 18.13
CA GLU A 464 -9.54 14.15 19.21
C GLU A 464 -10.96 14.73 19.30
N LEU A 465 -11.93 13.83 19.45
CA LEU A 465 -13.35 14.10 19.65
C LEU A 465 -13.91 13.11 20.68
N GLU A 466 -15.19 13.24 20.96
CA GLU A 466 -15.92 12.39 21.87
C GLU A 466 -17.20 11.90 21.19
N LEU A 467 -17.43 10.60 21.25
CA LEU A 467 -18.70 9.99 20.92
C LEU A 467 -19.55 9.84 22.19
N THR A 468 -20.86 9.73 22.00
CA THR A 468 -21.81 9.42 23.07
C THR A 468 -22.45 8.07 22.77
N HIS A 469 -22.30 7.11 23.69
CA HIS A 469 -22.95 5.81 23.56
C HIS A 469 -24.47 5.94 23.72
N GLN A 470 -25.23 5.50 22.73
CA GLN A 470 -26.66 5.82 22.57
C GLN A 470 -27.57 5.16 23.62
N LEU A 471 -27.12 4.08 24.26
CA LEU A 471 -27.91 3.39 25.31
C LEU A 471 -27.52 3.79 26.73
N THR A 472 -26.26 4.14 26.95
CA THR A 472 -25.70 4.35 28.31
C THR A 472 -25.38 5.80 28.60
N ASN A 473 -25.36 6.66 27.57
CA ASN A 473 -24.84 8.03 27.60
C ASN A 473 -23.37 8.12 28.05
N GLU A 474 -22.61 7.04 27.95
CA GLU A 474 -21.16 7.05 28.22
C GLU A 474 -20.46 7.91 27.16
N ILE A 475 -19.54 8.78 27.62
CA ILE A 475 -18.68 9.56 26.74
C ILE A 475 -17.46 8.72 26.37
N ILE A 476 -17.26 8.51 25.07
CA ILE A 476 -16.17 7.70 24.52
C ILE A 476 -15.17 8.64 23.85
N PRO A 477 -13.98 8.87 24.43
CA PRO A 477 -12.93 9.64 23.78
C PRO A 477 -12.42 8.89 22.55
N ILE A 478 -12.33 9.58 21.43
CA ILE A 478 -11.90 9.03 20.15
C ILE A 478 -10.87 9.91 19.47
N HIS A 479 -10.00 9.29 18.67
CA HIS A 479 -9.26 10.01 17.64
C HIS A 479 -9.97 9.83 16.30
N LYS A 480 -10.50 10.91 15.73
CA LYS A 480 -11.31 10.92 14.52
C LYS A 480 -10.54 11.51 13.34
N GLN A 481 -10.62 10.83 12.20
CA GLN A 481 -10.27 11.36 10.89
C GLN A 481 -11.55 11.55 10.07
N LEU A 482 -11.65 12.68 9.39
CA LEU A 482 -12.77 13.03 8.50
C LEU A 482 -12.22 13.39 7.12
N TYR A 483 -12.94 12.94 6.09
CA TYR A 483 -12.60 13.15 4.68
C TYR A 483 -13.83 13.67 3.93
N MET A 484 -13.64 14.71 3.13
CA MET A 484 -14.66 15.23 2.23
C MET A 484 -14.62 14.45 0.92
N ILE A 485 -15.70 13.73 0.61
CA ILE A 485 -15.89 13.08 -0.68
C ILE A 485 -16.45 14.11 -1.64
N ARG A 486 -15.83 14.24 -2.81
CA ARG A 486 -16.22 15.20 -3.86
C ARG A 486 -16.54 14.46 -5.14
N GLU A 487 -17.49 14.99 -5.90
CA GLU A 487 -17.77 14.50 -7.25
C GLU A 487 -16.57 14.79 -8.17
N GLU A 488 -16.13 13.79 -8.93
CA GLU A 488 -14.86 13.79 -9.66
C GLU A 488 -14.77 14.89 -10.73
N ILE A 489 -15.90 15.24 -11.36
CA ILE A 489 -15.93 16.20 -12.48
C ILE A 489 -16.11 17.64 -11.99
N THR A 490 -17.04 17.86 -11.06
CA THR A 490 -17.44 19.20 -10.62
C THR A 490 -16.69 19.66 -9.37
N ASN A 491 -16.00 18.74 -8.68
CA ASN A 491 -15.35 18.93 -7.39
C ASN A 491 -16.31 19.38 -6.26
N ILE A 492 -17.61 19.18 -6.46
CA ILE A 492 -18.65 19.53 -5.49
C ILE A 492 -18.63 18.52 -4.34
N PRO A 493 -18.68 18.97 -3.06
CA PRO A 493 -18.82 18.06 -1.92
C PRO A 493 -20.11 17.25 -1.98
N VAL A 494 -20.03 15.92 -1.82
CA VAL A 494 -21.18 15.01 -1.89
C VAL A 494 -21.40 14.21 -0.61
N ALA A 495 -20.35 13.92 0.16
CA ALA A 495 -20.44 13.16 1.39
C ALA A 495 -19.24 13.42 2.30
N ILE A 496 -19.37 13.06 3.57
CA ILE A 496 -18.31 13.09 4.56
C ILE A 496 -18.07 11.66 5.04
N ALA A 497 -16.85 11.15 4.86
CA ALA A 497 -16.43 9.87 5.43
C ALA A 497 -15.62 10.10 6.72
N GLY A 498 -15.76 9.21 7.68
CA GLY A 498 -15.08 9.30 8.95
C GLY A 498 -14.57 7.97 9.47
N ILE A 499 -13.38 7.98 10.08
CA ILE A 499 -12.77 6.84 10.76
C ILE A 499 -12.45 7.27 12.19
N ALA A 500 -12.90 6.54 13.21
CA ALA A 500 -12.63 6.82 14.61
C ALA A 500 -11.98 5.62 15.31
N ARG A 501 -10.99 5.90 16.15
CA ARG A 501 -10.40 4.92 17.07
C ARG A 501 -10.77 5.24 18.51
N ASP A 502 -11.17 4.23 19.28
CA ASP A 502 -11.41 4.35 20.72
C ASP A 502 -10.10 4.56 21.48
N LEU A 503 -10.01 5.67 22.25
CA LEU A 503 -8.83 6.03 23.03
C LEU A 503 -8.87 5.52 24.47
N ARG A 504 -10.00 4.96 24.94
CA ARG A 504 -10.12 4.42 26.32
C ARG A 504 -9.01 3.41 26.67
N PRO A 505 -8.63 2.45 25.79
CA PRO A 505 -7.56 1.51 26.10
C PRO A 505 -6.21 2.20 26.33
N GLU A 506 -5.85 3.16 25.47
CA GLU A 506 -4.57 3.89 25.53
C GLU A 506 -4.52 4.82 26.76
N LEU A 507 -5.62 5.52 27.05
CA LEU A 507 -5.74 6.39 28.22
C LEU A 507 -5.65 5.58 29.52
N ASN A 508 -6.30 4.41 29.60
CA ASN A 508 -6.25 3.54 30.77
C ASN A 508 -4.84 2.97 31.00
N ILE A 509 -4.12 2.60 29.93
CA ILE A 509 -2.71 2.18 30.04
C ILE A 509 -1.86 3.35 30.54
N ARG A 510 -2.04 4.56 30.00
CA ARG A 510 -1.28 5.74 30.38
C ARG A 510 -1.53 6.11 31.85
N GLU A 511 -2.77 6.06 32.31
CA GLU A 511 -3.13 6.29 33.70
C GLU A 511 -2.55 5.20 34.61
N THR A 512 -2.65 3.93 34.22
CA THR A 512 -2.06 2.81 34.97
C THR A 512 -0.55 2.96 35.11
N LEU A 513 0.14 3.37 34.03
CA LEU A 513 1.59 3.63 34.06
C LEU A 513 1.93 4.82 34.95
N ALA A 514 1.17 5.91 34.86
CA ALA A 514 1.36 7.08 35.74
C ALA A 514 1.17 6.70 37.21
N ASN A 515 0.13 5.92 37.53
CA ASN A 515 -0.14 5.43 38.88
C ASN A 515 0.97 4.48 39.37
N LYS A 516 1.46 3.57 38.51
CA LYS A 516 2.59 2.69 38.86
C LYS A 516 3.88 3.47 39.08
N ASN A 517 4.17 4.48 38.26
CA ASN A 517 5.34 5.33 38.44
C ASN A 517 5.25 6.15 39.72
N ALA A 518 4.08 6.72 40.04
CA ALA A 518 3.86 7.41 41.30
C ALA A 518 4.01 6.46 42.51
N ALA A 519 3.48 5.24 42.41
CA ALA A 519 3.65 4.23 43.46
C ALA A 519 5.11 3.81 43.64
N LEU A 520 5.85 3.61 42.54
CA LEU A 520 7.29 3.32 42.58
C LEU A 520 8.08 4.48 43.20
N GLN A 521 7.77 5.72 42.83
CA GLN A 521 8.43 6.89 43.41
C GLN A 521 8.15 7.00 44.91
N ASN A 522 6.91 6.78 45.35
CA ASN A 522 6.58 6.74 46.78
C ASN A 522 7.37 5.66 47.54
N VAL A 523 7.58 4.49 46.95
CA VAL A 523 8.41 3.44 47.56
C VAL A 523 9.89 3.86 47.63
N VAL A 524 10.42 4.53 46.60
CA VAL A 524 11.79 5.06 46.62
C VAL A 524 11.94 6.10 47.73
N ASP A 525 11.02 7.07 47.81
CA ASP A 525 11.02 8.12 48.83
C ASP A 525 10.89 7.53 50.25
N GLU A 526 10.06 6.48 50.43
CA GLU A 526 9.92 5.75 51.69
C GLU A 526 11.22 5.03 52.09
N LEU A 527 11.89 4.38 51.15
CA LEU A 527 13.17 3.70 51.41
C LEU A 527 14.29 4.69 51.75
N GLU A 528 14.38 5.82 51.06
CA GLU A 528 15.32 6.90 51.38
C GLU A 528 15.04 7.48 52.77
N PHE A 529 13.77 7.74 53.10
CA PHE A 529 13.38 8.18 54.43
C PHE A 529 13.74 7.16 55.52
N LEU A 530 13.50 5.87 55.30
CA LEU A 530 13.89 4.82 56.25
C LEU A 530 15.40 4.75 56.42
N ALA A 531 16.17 4.85 55.34
CA ALA A 531 17.63 4.90 55.40
C ALA A 531 18.12 6.12 56.19
N ASP A 532 17.51 7.29 56.03
CA ASP A 532 17.87 8.49 56.80
C ASP A 532 17.39 8.43 58.26
N ALA A 533 16.28 7.75 58.53
CA ALA A 533 15.70 7.66 59.88
C ALA A 533 16.53 6.77 60.81
N VAL A 534 17.18 5.72 60.30
CA VAL A 534 18.00 4.82 61.14
C VAL A 534 19.24 5.54 61.71
N PRO A 535 19.70 5.19 62.92
CA PRO A 535 20.88 5.82 63.53
C PRO A 535 22.22 5.57 62.80
N PRO A 536 22.52 4.35 62.28
CA PRO A 536 23.74 4.11 61.53
C PRO A 536 23.76 4.87 60.21
N VAL A 537 24.96 5.19 59.74
CA VAL A 537 25.17 5.56 58.34
C VAL A 537 24.89 4.32 57.51
N VAL A 538 24.13 4.46 56.42
CA VAL A 538 23.80 3.39 55.48
C VAL A 538 24.37 3.79 54.12
N TRP A 539 25.04 2.85 53.46
CA TRP A 539 25.63 3.09 52.15
C TRP A 539 25.49 1.86 51.27
N SER A 540 25.60 2.06 49.96
CA SER A 540 25.78 0.97 49.01
C SER A 540 26.99 1.21 48.13
N SER A 541 27.56 0.12 47.63
CA SER A 541 28.66 0.14 46.67
C SER A 541 28.36 -0.74 45.48
N LYS A 542 28.98 -0.39 44.35
CA LYS A 542 29.09 -1.25 43.18
C LYS A 542 29.97 -2.47 43.48
N THR A 543 30.03 -3.41 42.54
CA THR A 543 30.81 -4.65 42.64
C THR A 543 32.32 -4.42 42.68
N ASP A 544 32.80 -3.25 42.25
CA ASP A 544 34.20 -2.82 42.32
C ASP A 544 34.56 -2.17 43.68
N GLY A 545 33.60 -2.06 44.60
CA GLY A 545 33.77 -1.46 45.92
C GLY A 545 33.64 0.06 45.97
N ASN A 546 33.32 0.72 44.86
CA ASN A 546 33.06 2.15 44.82
C ASN A 546 31.64 2.46 45.34
N LEU A 547 31.54 3.38 46.31
CA LEU A 547 30.24 3.81 46.85
C LEU A 547 29.42 4.51 45.77
N ASP A 548 28.14 4.17 45.68
CA ASP A 548 27.18 4.79 44.76
C ASP A 548 25.96 5.41 45.46
N TYR A 549 25.81 5.18 46.76
CA TYR A 549 24.83 5.81 47.63
C TYR A 549 25.35 5.87 49.07
N ILE A 550 25.04 6.95 49.78
CA ILE A 550 25.22 7.07 51.22
C ILE A 550 24.08 7.94 51.77
N ASN A 551 23.51 7.54 52.91
CA ASN A 551 22.40 8.26 53.52
C ASN A 551 22.85 9.58 54.17
N ARG A 552 21.90 10.45 54.48
CA ARG A 552 22.14 11.78 55.05
C ARG A 552 22.86 11.76 56.40
N ARG A 553 22.77 10.64 57.12
CA ARG A 553 23.47 10.45 58.41
C ARG A 553 24.98 10.65 58.28
N TRP A 554 25.57 10.32 57.14
CA TRP A 554 26.99 10.57 56.93
C TRP A 554 27.30 12.06 57.00
N PHE A 555 26.58 12.88 56.25
CA PHE A 555 26.74 14.34 56.27
C PHE A 555 26.49 14.92 57.68
N ASP A 556 25.45 14.46 58.38
CA ASP A 556 25.15 14.94 59.74
C ASP A 556 26.29 14.68 60.75
N GLN A 557 27.04 13.58 60.54
CA GLN A 557 28.14 13.13 61.39
C GLN A 557 29.50 13.71 60.98
N THR A 558 29.82 13.70 59.69
CA THR A 558 31.16 14.06 59.15
C THR A 558 31.21 15.44 58.53
N GLY A 559 30.06 16.02 58.15
CA GLY A 559 29.96 17.27 57.40
C GLY A 559 30.33 17.16 55.92
N LYS A 560 30.58 15.94 55.41
CA LYS A 560 31.01 15.68 54.03
C LYS A 560 29.84 15.45 53.10
N SER A 561 29.85 16.10 51.94
CA SER A 561 28.84 15.88 50.90
C SER A 561 29.05 14.55 50.17
N ASP A 562 28.06 14.16 49.38
CA ASP A 562 28.12 13.00 48.51
C ASP A 562 29.28 13.11 47.51
N GLU A 563 29.54 14.30 46.93
CA GLU A 563 30.65 14.48 45.98
C GLU A 563 32.02 14.29 46.65
N GLU A 564 32.14 14.59 47.93
CA GLU A 564 33.37 14.42 48.69
C GLU A 564 33.59 12.96 49.16
N THR A 565 32.54 12.14 49.15
CA THR A 565 32.55 10.81 49.80
C THR A 565 32.38 9.63 48.82
N LEU A 566 31.53 9.77 47.80
CA LEU A 566 31.19 8.69 46.88
C LEU A 566 32.41 8.21 46.06
N GLY A 567 32.27 7.03 45.44
CA GLY A 567 33.37 6.35 44.78
C GLY A 567 34.35 5.74 45.78
N ALA A 568 35.65 5.98 45.59
CA ALA A 568 36.72 5.53 46.48
C ALA A 568 37.08 6.55 47.57
N ARG A 569 36.41 7.71 47.61
CA ARG A 569 36.81 8.86 48.45
C ARG A 569 36.50 8.68 49.94
N TRP A 570 35.63 7.74 50.30
CA TRP A 570 35.35 7.40 51.70
C TRP A 570 36.62 7.09 52.51
N ALA A 571 37.65 6.53 51.85
CA ALA A 571 38.95 6.24 52.44
C ALA A 571 39.68 7.49 52.97
N GLU A 572 39.39 8.68 52.42
CA GLU A 572 39.99 9.95 52.85
C GLU A 572 39.53 10.37 54.25
N ASN A 573 38.40 9.83 54.73
CA ASN A 573 37.82 10.17 56.03
C ASN A 573 38.31 9.25 57.17
N LEU A 574 39.11 8.22 56.87
CA LEU A 574 39.61 7.26 57.84
C LEU A 574 40.89 7.76 58.54
N HIS A 575 41.12 7.32 59.77
CA HIS A 575 42.38 7.56 60.47
C HIS A 575 43.55 6.86 59.75
N PRO A 576 44.72 7.52 59.59
CA PRO A 576 45.85 6.98 58.82
C PRO A 576 46.36 5.60 59.28
N GLU A 577 46.29 5.31 60.58
CA GLU A 577 46.70 4.01 61.14
C GLU A 577 45.73 2.87 60.82
N ASP A 578 44.45 3.18 60.62
CA ASP A 578 43.40 2.16 60.43
C ASP A 578 43.17 1.86 58.95
N LEU A 579 43.51 2.83 58.06
CA LEU A 579 43.29 2.76 56.63
C LEU A 579 43.88 1.51 55.95
N PRO A 580 45.15 1.09 56.20
CA PRO A 580 45.71 -0.09 55.54
C PRO A 580 44.95 -1.37 55.89
N GLY A 581 44.54 -1.53 57.16
CA GLY A 581 43.79 -2.69 57.62
C GLY A 581 42.39 -2.74 57.00
N ALA A 582 41.68 -1.60 56.99
CA ALA A 582 40.37 -1.49 56.38
C ALA A 582 40.38 -1.82 54.89
N LEU A 583 41.35 -1.31 54.13
CA LEU A 583 41.45 -1.59 52.69
C LEU A 583 41.77 -3.07 52.38
N VAL A 584 42.62 -3.71 53.18
CA VAL A 584 42.93 -5.15 53.01
C VAL A 584 41.69 -6.00 53.28
N ALA A 585 40.98 -5.71 54.37
CA ALA A 585 39.74 -6.42 54.70
C ALA A 585 38.65 -6.17 53.64
N TRP A 586 38.53 -4.94 53.12
CA TRP A 586 37.53 -4.62 52.10
C TRP A 586 37.83 -5.34 50.79
N LYS A 587 39.10 -5.34 50.37
CA LYS A 587 39.54 -6.07 49.18
C LYS A 587 39.28 -7.57 49.30
N HIS A 588 39.52 -8.18 50.47
CA HIS A 588 39.22 -9.58 50.71
C HIS A 588 37.72 -9.87 50.54
N SER A 589 36.85 -9.07 51.15
CA SER A 589 35.39 -9.21 50.99
C SER A 589 34.94 -9.06 49.54
N LEU A 590 35.51 -8.13 48.77
CA LEU A 590 35.21 -7.99 47.34
C LEU A 590 35.61 -9.24 46.53
N GLU A 591 36.73 -9.88 46.87
CA GLU A 591 37.26 -11.05 46.16
C GLU A 591 36.53 -12.36 46.54
N THR A 592 36.20 -12.56 47.81
CA THR A 592 35.55 -13.80 48.29
C THR A 592 34.02 -13.71 48.32
N GLY A 593 33.49 -12.50 48.47
CA GLY A 593 32.09 -12.26 48.76
C GLY A 593 31.67 -12.61 50.19
N ASP A 594 32.63 -12.71 51.11
CA ASP A 594 32.37 -12.82 52.54
C ASP A 594 31.92 -11.47 53.13
N PRO A 595 31.06 -11.46 54.17
CA PRO A 595 30.67 -10.23 54.84
C PRO A 595 31.89 -9.42 55.31
N TYR A 596 31.85 -8.12 55.09
CA TYR A 596 32.86 -7.20 55.60
C TYR A 596 32.49 -6.81 57.03
N GLU A 597 33.41 -6.94 57.97
CA GLU A 597 33.25 -6.45 59.34
C GLU A 597 34.59 -5.93 59.88
N THR A 598 34.63 -4.66 60.26
CA THR A 598 35.82 -4.05 60.85
C THR A 598 35.43 -2.87 61.74
N GLU A 599 36.34 -2.48 62.63
CA GLU A 599 36.26 -1.23 63.37
C GLU A 599 37.37 -0.29 62.91
N PHE A 600 37.04 0.97 62.62
CA PHE A 600 38.05 1.98 62.33
C PHE A 600 37.57 3.37 62.77
N ARG A 601 38.53 4.28 62.92
CA ARG A 601 38.24 5.66 63.27
C ARG A 601 37.94 6.48 62.02
N CYS A 602 36.84 7.23 62.04
CA CYS A 602 36.48 8.22 61.03
C CYS A 602 36.55 9.63 61.60
N LEU A 603 36.89 10.59 60.76
CA LEU A 603 36.86 12.00 61.10
C LEU A 603 35.40 12.50 61.18
N ASP A 604 35.04 13.12 62.29
CA ASP A 604 33.75 13.78 62.47
C ASP A 604 33.78 15.23 61.97
N LYS A 605 32.61 15.88 61.96
CA LYS A 605 32.47 17.28 61.49
C LYS A 605 33.23 18.31 62.32
N TYR A 606 33.71 17.95 63.51
CA TYR A 606 34.50 18.81 64.38
C TYR A 606 36.00 18.56 64.24
N GLY A 607 36.40 17.61 63.39
CA GLY A 607 37.80 17.24 63.17
C GLY A 607 38.34 16.23 64.17
N GLU A 608 37.46 15.58 64.95
CA GLU A 608 37.83 14.56 65.93
C GLU A 608 37.61 13.15 65.37
N PHE A 609 38.44 12.20 65.78
CA PHE A 609 38.33 10.81 65.33
C PHE A 609 37.40 10.00 66.23
N ARG A 610 36.33 9.46 65.64
CA ARG A 610 35.35 8.60 66.31
C ARG A 610 35.41 7.16 65.82
N TRP A 611 35.16 6.20 66.72
CA TRP A 611 35.17 4.78 66.38
C TRP A 611 33.86 4.38 65.71
N TYR A 612 33.97 3.72 64.56
CA TYR A 612 32.84 3.16 63.85
C TYR A 612 33.00 1.65 63.69
N LEU A 613 31.92 0.91 63.96
CA LEU A 613 31.76 -0.47 63.53
C LEU A 613 31.16 -0.47 62.14
N VAL A 614 31.89 -1.00 61.16
CA VAL A 614 31.49 -1.06 59.76
C VAL A 614 31.18 -2.49 59.37
N ARG A 615 29.99 -2.70 58.84
CA ARG A 615 29.51 -4.00 58.35
C ARG A 615 28.99 -3.87 56.94
N ALA A 616 29.32 -4.80 56.04
CA ALA A 616 28.71 -4.85 54.71
C ALA A 616 28.43 -6.28 54.23
N MET A 617 27.35 -6.43 53.47
CA MET A 617 26.89 -7.69 52.90
C MET A 617 26.67 -7.57 51.38
N PRO A 618 27.00 -8.62 50.60
CA PRO A 618 26.76 -8.62 49.16
C PRO A 618 25.34 -9.05 48.83
N LEU A 619 24.66 -8.27 47.98
CA LEU A 619 23.47 -8.68 47.25
C LEU A 619 23.91 -9.49 46.03
N ARG A 620 23.29 -10.66 45.82
CA ARG A 620 23.59 -11.57 44.71
C ARG A 620 22.40 -11.73 43.77
N ASP A 621 22.68 -11.90 42.48
CA ASP A 621 21.67 -12.27 41.49
C ASP A 621 21.27 -13.77 41.60
N THR A 622 20.35 -14.21 40.75
CA THR A 622 19.91 -15.61 40.67
C THR A 622 21.02 -16.59 40.26
N ASN A 623 22.12 -16.09 39.69
CA ASN A 623 23.28 -16.88 39.28
C ASN A 623 24.38 -16.90 40.36
N GLY A 624 24.17 -16.22 41.50
CA GLY A 624 25.13 -16.13 42.60
C GLY A 624 26.19 -15.03 42.44
N ASN A 625 26.16 -14.26 41.35
CA ASN A 625 27.08 -13.15 41.13
C ASN A 625 26.71 -11.99 42.05
N ILE A 626 27.72 -11.34 42.63
CA ILE A 626 27.50 -10.13 43.43
C ILE A 626 27.06 -9.02 42.46
N VAL A 627 25.95 -8.36 42.76
CA VAL A 627 25.42 -7.22 42.00
C VAL A 627 25.60 -5.90 42.72
N LYS A 628 25.62 -5.94 44.06
CA LYS A 628 25.74 -4.74 44.89
C LYS A 628 26.22 -5.09 46.29
N TRP A 629 26.83 -4.16 46.99
CA TRP A 629 27.07 -4.27 48.43
C TRP A 629 26.23 -3.26 49.19
N TYR A 630 25.75 -3.66 50.35
CA TYR A 630 25.07 -2.79 51.30
C TYR A 630 25.84 -2.81 52.61
N GLY A 631 26.13 -1.64 53.15
CA GLY A 631 26.86 -1.53 54.40
C GLY A 631 26.32 -0.48 55.33
N THR A 632 26.74 -0.59 56.59
CA THR A 632 26.43 0.37 57.64
C THR A 632 27.68 0.76 58.42
N ASN A 633 27.72 2.03 58.88
CA ASN A 633 28.73 2.50 59.83
C ASN A 633 28.00 2.94 61.11
N THR A 634 28.21 2.21 62.20
CA THR A 634 27.62 2.50 63.51
C THR A 634 28.64 3.19 64.39
N ASP A 635 28.34 4.38 64.91
CA ASP A 635 29.22 5.07 65.89
C ASP A 635 29.23 4.27 67.21
N VAL A 636 30.39 3.72 67.55
CA VAL A 636 30.64 2.94 68.78
C VAL A 636 31.63 3.66 69.71
N HIS A 637 31.89 4.95 69.48
CA HIS A 637 32.89 5.71 70.22
C HIS A 637 32.58 5.79 71.72
N HIS A 638 31.33 6.06 72.09
CA HIS A 638 30.94 6.12 73.51
C HIS A 638 31.11 4.78 74.21
N GLN A 639 30.79 3.67 73.53
CA GLN A 639 31.00 2.33 74.07
C GLN A 639 32.48 2.04 74.32
N LYS A 640 33.35 2.35 73.35
CA LYS A 640 34.81 2.20 73.49
C LYS A 640 35.37 3.04 74.65
N GLU A 641 34.87 4.26 74.84
CA GLU A 641 35.32 5.13 75.93
C GLU A 641 34.86 4.61 77.31
N LEU A 642 33.62 4.10 77.41
CA LEU A 642 33.15 3.44 78.65
C LEU A 642 33.95 2.19 79.00
N GLU A 643 34.26 1.36 78.00
CA GLU A 643 35.13 0.18 78.19
C GLU A 643 36.50 0.59 78.72
N LYS A 644 37.11 1.62 78.13
CA LYS A 644 38.40 2.17 78.58
C LYS A 644 38.35 2.77 79.99
N GLN A 645 37.29 3.49 80.33
CA GLN A 645 37.10 4.07 81.67
C GLN A 645 36.96 2.98 82.74
N LYS A 646 36.17 1.94 82.45
CA LYS A 646 36.00 0.79 83.35
C LYS A 646 37.35 0.12 83.63
N ASP A 647 38.15 -0.11 82.60
CA ASP A 647 39.47 -0.74 82.74
C ASP A 647 40.45 0.13 83.55
N ASN A 648 40.46 1.45 83.30
CA ASN A 648 41.30 2.39 84.04
C ASN A 648 40.90 2.47 85.53
N PHE A 649 39.59 2.53 85.82
CA PHE A 649 39.08 2.57 87.18
C PHE A 649 39.51 1.32 87.97
N LEU A 650 39.37 0.14 87.38
CA LEU A 650 39.76 -1.12 88.03
C LEU A 650 41.26 -1.20 88.29
N GLY A 651 42.09 -0.68 87.38
CA GLY A 651 43.53 -0.57 87.57
C GLY A 651 43.91 0.34 88.75
N ILE A 652 43.32 1.54 88.83
CA ILE A 652 43.57 2.52 89.89
C ILE A 652 43.08 2.01 91.25
N ALA A 653 41.83 1.54 91.31
CA ALA A 653 41.23 1.06 92.56
C ALA A 653 42.07 -0.05 93.22
N SER A 654 42.64 -0.94 92.42
CA SER A 654 43.50 -1.99 92.98
C SER A 654 44.82 -1.46 93.54
N HIS A 655 45.44 -0.47 92.90
CA HIS A 655 46.69 0.12 93.41
C HIS A 655 46.44 0.82 94.75
N GLU A 656 45.34 1.58 94.82
CA GLU A 656 44.93 2.29 96.03
C GLU A 656 44.51 1.35 97.17
N LEU A 657 43.99 0.17 96.86
CA LEU A 657 43.68 -0.86 97.87
C LEU A 657 44.93 -1.63 98.35
N LYS A 658 45.91 -1.88 97.47
CA LYS A 658 47.12 -2.66 97.83
C LYS A 658 47.99 -1.95 98.86
N THR A 659 48.10 -0.62 98.76
CA THR A 659 48.94 0.21 99.62
C THR A 659 48.55 0.14 101.11
N PRO A 660 47.30 0.45 101.54
CA PRO A 660 46.90 0.39 102.94
C PRO A 660 46.92 -1.05 103.51
N VAL A 661 46.60 -2.05 102.69
CA VAL A 661 46.63 -3.47 103.08
C VAL A 661 48.08 -3.92 103.37
N THR A 662 49.04 -3.47 102.58
CA THR A 662 50.47 -3.77 102.80
C THR A 662 50.95 -3.17 104.14
N SER A 663 50.53 -1.94 104.46
CA SER A 663 50.84 -1.31 105.75
C SER A 663 50.21 -2.04 106.93
N LEU A 664 48.94 -2.46 106.82
CA LEU A 664 48.26 -3.25 107.85
C LEU A 664 48.98 -4.59 108.11
N LYS A 665 49.45 -5.26 107.05
CA LYS A 665 50.24 -6.48 107.15
C LYS A 665 51.52 -6.24 107.94
N ALA A 666 52.26 -5.18 107.60
CA ALA A 666 53.51 -4.85 108.28
C ALA A 666 53.28 -4.59 109.78
N TYR A 667 52.25 -3.80 110.14
CA TYR A 667 51.94 -3.53 111.54
C TYR A 667 51.55 -4.80 112.31
N ALA A 668 50.69 -5.64 111.73
CA ALA A 668 50.29 -6.89 112.35
C ALA A 668 51.46 -7.88 112.51
N GLN A 669 52.38 -7.98 111.54
CA GLN A 669 53.60 -8.79 111.63
C GLN A 669 54.57 -8.30 112.72
N VAL A 670 54.79 -6.99 112.81
CA VAL A 670 55.66 -6.39 113.83
C VAL A 670 55.09 -6.64 115.22
N LEU A 671 53.80 -6.37 115.41
CA LEU A 671 53.14 -6.59 116.70
C LEU A 671 53.08 -8.08 117.07
N GLU A 672 52.81 -8.99 116.12
CA GLU A 672 52.86 -10.44 116.35
C GLU A 672 54.24 -10.87 116.84
N SER A 673 55.31 -10.37 116.19
CA SER A 673 56.69 -10.65 116.58
C SER A 673 57.03 -10.10 117.97
N MET A 674 56.53 -8.92 118.31
CA MET A 674 56.71 -8.32 119.65
C MET A 674 56.03 -9.16 120.74
N PHE A 675 54.78 -9.58 120.53
CA PHE A 675 54.04 -10.41 121.49
C PHE A 675 54.66 -11.81 121.65
N LYS A 676 55.18 -12.42 120.57
CA LYS A 676 55.93 -13.68 120.67
C LYS A 676 57.19 -13.53 121.52
N ARG A 677 57.94 -12.42 121.37
CA ARG A 677 59.15 -12.15 122.15
C ARG A 677 58.86 -11.85 123.62
N SER A 678 57.72 -11.24 123.94
CA SER A 678 57.30 -10.96 125.33
C SER A 678 56.63 -12.15 126.03
N GLY A 679 56.42 -13.28 125.34
CA GLY A 679 55.77 -14.47 125.89
C GLY A 679 54.23 -14.41 125.91
N ASP A 680 53.62 -13.37 125.33
CA ASP A 680 52.17 -13.24 125.21
C ASP A 680 51.65 -13.95 123.95
N PHE A 681 51.69 -15.29 124.00
CA PHE A 681 51.30 -16.12 122.86
C PHE A 681 49.82 -15.99 122.49
N LYS A 682 48.95 -15.54 123.40
CA LYS A 682 47.52 -15.38 123.14
C LYS A 682 47.24 -14.17 122.23
N ASN A 683 47.87 -13.03 122.50
CA ASN A 683 47.75 -11.86 121.63
C ASN A 683 48.54 -12.03 120.32
N ALA A 684 49.67 -12.75 120.37
CA ALA A 684 50.36 -13.16 119.15
C ALA A 684 49.48 -14.03 118.24
N ASP A 685 48.72 -15.00 118.77
CA ASP A 685 47.81 -15.83 117.98
C ASP A 685 46.68 -15.01 117.33
N LEU A 686 46.13 -14.03 118.04
CA LEU A 686 45.13 -13.10 117.49
C LEU A 686 45.68 -12.29 116.31
N LEU A 687 46.92 -11.81 116.41
CA LEU A 687 47.56 -11.10 115.31
C LEU A 687 47.97 -12.01 114.16
N GLY A 688 48.36 -13.26 114.45
CA GLY A 688 48.56 -14.28 113.42
C GLY A 688 47.28 -14.54 112.62
N LYS A 689 46.11 -14.56 113.29
CA LYS A 689 44.81 -14.64 112.61
C LYS A 689 44.50 -13.38 111.79
N MET A 690 44.84 -12.20 112.29
CA MET A 690 44.67 -10.94 111.55
C MET A 690 45.56 -10.89 110.30
N ASN A 691 46.83 -11.27 110.41
CA ASN A 691 47.76 -11.39 109.29
C ASN A 691 47.19 -12.32 108.20
N LYS A 692 46.66 -13.48 108.59
CA LYS A 692 45.99 -14.41 107.65
C LYS A 692 44.80 -13.77 106.92
N GLN A 693 44.03 -12.88 107.57
CA GLN A 693 42.94 -12.16 106.90
C GLN A 693 43.45 -11.06 105.96
N VAL A 694 44.53 -10.39 106.32
CA VAL A 694 45.18 -9.37 105.47
C VAL A 694 45.76 -10.01 104.21
N ASP A 695 46.47 -11.14 104.36
CA ASP A 695 46.99 -11.93 103.23
C ASP A 695 45.86 -12.36 102.29
N ARG A 696 44.74 -12.80 102.89
CA ARG A 696 43.56 -13.18 102.13
C ARG A 696 42.99 -12.00 101.33
N LEU A 697 42.93 -10.80 101.90
CA LEU A 697 42.48 -9.61 101.20
C LEU A 697 43.43 -9.22 100.06
N THR A 698 44.75 -9.30 100.27
CA THR A 698 45.75 -9.06 99.23
C THR A 698 45.56 -10.01 98.04
N ASN A 699 45.33 -11.30 98.30
CA ASN A 699 45.13 -12.30 97.25
C ASN A 699 43.84 -12.02 96.46
N LEU A 700 42.73 -11.68 97.13
CA LEU A 700 41.48 -11.35 96.44
C LEU A 700 41.61 -10.12 95.52
N ILE A 701 42.36 -9.10 95.95
CA ILE A 701 42.64 -7.92 95.12
C ILE A 701 43.47 -8.31 93.90
N SER A 702 44.48 -9.16 94.08
CA SER A 702 45.31 -9.67 92.98
C SER A 702 44.51 -10.50 91.99
N ASP A 703 43.65 -11.41 92.47
CA ASP A 703 42.78 -12.24 91.64
C ASP A 703 41.84 -11.37 90.79
N LEU A 704 41.24 -10.34 91.41
CA LEU A 704 40.36 -9.41 90.70
C LEU A 704 41.11 -8.67 89.58
N LEU A 705 42.35 -8.24 89.84
CA LEU A 705 43.20 -7.62 88.83
C LEU A 705 43.61 -8.55 87.70
N ASP A 706 43.94 -9.80 88.03
CA ASP A 706 44.31 -10.77 87.00
C ASP A 706 43.12 -11.03 86.08
N VAL A 707 41.89 -11.12 86.60
CA VAL A 707 40.66 -11.21 85.78
C VAL A 707 40.49 -10.01 84.85
N THR A 708 40.72 -8.78 85.32
CA THR A 708 40.58 -7.58 84.47
C THR A 708 41.66 -7.51 83.41
N LYS A 709 42.89 -7.88 83.73
CA LYS A 709 43.99 -8.01 82.76
C LYS A 709 43.74 -9.14 81.75
N ILE A 710 43.12 -10.24 82.18
CA ILE A 710 42.74 -11.33 81.29
C ILE A 710 41.69 -10.83 80.29
N ASN A 711 40.59 -10.26 80.77
CA ASN A 711 39.49 -9.79 79.92
C ASN A 711 39.91 -8.67 78.95
N SER A 712 40.87 -7.82 79.34
CA SER A 712 41.44 -6.77 78.47
C SER A 712 42.59 -7.27 77.57
N GLY A 713 42.95 -8.55 77.64
CA GLY A 713 44.08 -9.13 76.90
C GLY A 713 45.48 -8.70 77.39
N ARG A 714 45.56 -7.87 78.44
CA ARG A 714 46.80 -7.22 78.93
C ARG A 714 47.61 -8.04 79.94
N LEU A 715 47.23 -9.28 80.26
CA LEU A 715 48.03 -10.14 81.14
C LEU A 715 49.37 -10.49 80.46
N GLN A 716 50.46 -9.91 80.98
CA GLN A 716 51.82 -10.18 80.51
C GLN A 716 52.41 -11.40 81.21
N PHE A 717 53.17 -12.21 80.47
CA PHE A 717 53.89 -13.38 80.96
C PHE A 717 55.38 -13.08 80.94
N ASN A 718 56.07 -13.40 82.04
CA ASN A 718 57.51 -13.28 82.15
C ASN A 718 58.16 -14.66 81.94
N ASN A 719 58.42 -15.01 80.68
CA ASN A 719 58.96 -16.31 80.35
C ASN A 719 60.43 -16.44 80.74
N SER A 720 60.75 -17.45 81.55
CA SER A 720 62.11 -17.83 81.92
C SER A 720 62.28 -19.35 81.84
N LYS A 721 63.54 -19.81 81.76
CA LYS A 721 63.87 -21.24 81.82
C LYS A 721 64.13 -21.63 83.28
N PHE A 722 63.48 -22.68 83.77
CA PHE A 722 63.62 -23.14 85.15
C PHE A 722 63.40 -24.67 85.28
N ASP A 723 63.92 -25.25 86.36
CA ASP A 723 63.68 -26.66 86.72
C ASP A 723 62.24 -26.81 87.24
N PHE A 724 61.46 -27.63 86.54
CA PHE A 724 60.04 -27.78 86.84
C PHE A 724 59.78 -28.58 88.11
N ASN A 725 60.62 -29.56 88.42
CA ASN A 725 60.47 -30.36 89.64
C ASN A 725 60.91 -29.56 90.86
N GLU A 726 62.01 -28.80 90.77
CA GLU A 726 62.44 -27.90 91.85
C GLU A 726 61.31 -26.92 92.20
N MET A 727 60.67 -26.33 91.18
CA MET A 727 59.50 -25.45 91.37
C MET A 727 58.33 -26.17 92.04
N LEU A 728 57.99 -27.40 91.62
CA LEU A 728 56.92 -28.17 92.24
C LEU A 728 57.24 -28.53 93.69
N GLU A 729 58.46 -28.96 93.98
CA GLU A 729 58.93 -29.31 95.32
C GLU A 729 58.83 -28.10 96.26
N GLU A 730 59.25 -26.90 95.83
CA GLU A 730 59.08 -25.67 96.59
C GLU A 730 57.60 -25.40 96.92
N VAL A 731 56.71 -25.49 95.93
CA VAL A 731 55.28 -25.24 96.12
C VAL A 731 54.67 -26.29 97.06
N ILE A 732 55.07 -27.55 96.93
CA ILE A 732 54.61 -28.65 97.79
C ILE A 732 55.07 -28.43 99.22
N GLU A 733 56.34 -28.06 99.44
CA GLU A 733 56.85 -27.72 100.76
C GLU A 733 56.08 -26.57 101.40
N ASP A 734 55.84 -25.49 100.64
CA ASP A 734 55.13 -24.32 101.13
C ASP A 734 53.69 -24.65 101.53
N VAL A 735 52.97 -25.43 100.73
CA VAL A 735 51.61 -25.87 101.08
C VAL A 735 51.64 -26.84 102.26
N GLN A 736 52.59 -27.79 102.32
CA GLN A 736 52.72 -28.75 103.41
C GLN A 736 52.99 -28.06 104.75
N ARG A 737 53.79 -26.99 104.78
CA ARG A 737 54.07 -26.20 106.01
C ARG A 737 52.83 -25.52 106.59
N THR A 738 51.81 -25.30 105.77
CA THR A 738 50.55 -24.69 106.18
C THR A 738 49.41 -25.69 106.41
N SER A 739 49.59 -26.94 105.94
CA SER A 739 48.64 -28.03 106.09
C SER A 739 49.08 -29.01 107.18
N PHE A 740 48.46 -28.92 108.36
CA PHE A 740 48.84 -29.76 109.52
C PHE A 740 48.09 -31.10 109.58
N LYS A 741 47.00 -31.25 108.81
CA LYS A 741 46.15 -32.45 108.83
C LYS A 741 46.44 -33.39 107.66
N HIS A 742 46.84 -32.85 106.52
CA HIS A 742 47.06 -33.61 105.30
C HIS A 742 48.55 -33.79 105.01
N ILE A 743 48.92 -34.98 104.56
CA ILE A 743 50.22 -35.31 104.01
C ILE A 743 50.12 -35.25 102.48
N ILE A 744 50.99 -34.47 101.85
CA ILE A 744 51.09 -34.37 100.40
C ILE A 744 52.09 -35.44 99.93
N LEU A 745 51.59 -36.47 99.24
CA LEU A 745 52.39 -37.53 98.63
C LEU A 745 52.80 -37.10 97.22
N THR A 746 54.05 -37.35 96.85
CA THR A 746 54.64 -36.86 95.59
C THR A 746 55.12 -38.00 94.70
N GLU A 747 54.77 -37.93 93.42
CA GLU A 747 55.24 -38.84 92.37
C GLU A 747 55.67 -37.99 91.14
N LEU A 748 56.88 -37.45 91.17
CA LEU A 748 57.38 -36.51 90.16
C LEU A 748 58.23 -37.21 89.09
N ASP A 749 57.59 -37.69 88.02
CA ASP A 749 58.26 -38.46 86.94
C ASP A 749 58.84 -37.58 85.82
N PHE A 750 58.53 -36.29 85.78
CA PHE A 750 59.08 -35.33 84.80
C PHE A 750 60.53 -34.92 85.15
N LYS A 751 61.43 -34.73 84.17
CA LYS A 751 62.87 -34.44 84.43
C LYS A 751 63.49 -33.38 83.53
N LYS A 752 62.69 -32.58 82.81
CA LYS A 752 63.19 -31.56 81.88
C LYS A 752 62.98 -30.15 82.46
N ASP A 753 63.77 -29.19 81.97
CA ASP A 753 63.48 -27.77 82.18
C ASP A 753 62.29 -27.31 81.34
N ILE A 754 61.55 -26.30 81.79
CA ILE A 754 60.47 -25.66 81.03
C ILE A 754 60.76 -24.18 80.84
N VAL A 755 60.36 -23.65 79.67
CA VAL A 755 60.31 -22.21 79.39
C VAL A 755 58.88 -21.72 79.61
N GLY A 756 58.68 -20.83 80.57
CA GLY A 756 57.37 -20.26 80.87
C GLY A 756 57.44 -19.28 82.03
N ASP A 757 56.29 -18.76 82.44
CA ASP A 757 56.20 -17.89 83.61
C ASP A 757 56.13 -18.75 84.88
N ARG A 758 57.29 -18.88 85.54
CA ARG A 758 57.45 -19.67 86.77
C ARG A 758 56.42 -19.29 87.83
N ASP A 759 56.24 -18.00 88.09
CA ASP A 759 55.36 -17.51 89.15
C ASP A 759 53.89 -17.81 88.86
N ARG A 760 53.47 -17.70 87.59
CA ARG A 760 52.10 -18.05 87.16
C ARG A 760 51.84 -19.54 87.23
N ILE A 761 52.83 -20.37 86.92
CA ILE A 761 52.70 -21.83 87.06
C ILE A 761 52.65 -22.21 88.55
N CYS A 762 53.49 -21.63 89.40
CA CYS A 762 53.40 -21.78 90.86
C CYS A 762 51.99 -21.43 91.38
N GLN A 763 51.39 -20.36 90.86
CA GLN A 763 50.03 -19.93 91.23
C GLN A 763 48.98 -21.01 90.87
N VAL A 764 49.07 -21.63 89.68
CA VAL A 764 48.18 -22.73 89.28
C VAL A 764 48.32 -23.91 90.24
N VAL A 765 49.55 -24.37 90.49
CA VAL A 765 49.82 -25.54 91.34
C VAL A 765 49.37 -25.28 92.78
N THR A 766 49.69 -24.10 93.32
CA THR A 766 49.26 -23.68 94.67
C THR A 766 47.74 -23.68 94.78
N ASN A 767 47.03 -23.16 93.78
CA ASN A 767 45.56 -23.14 93.77
C ASN A 767 44.97 -24.54 93.76
N LEU A 768 45.53 -25.47 92.99
CA LEU A 768 45.05 -26.86 92.95
C LEU A 768 45.33 -27.61 94.26
N LEU A 769 46.55 -27.50 94.81
CA LEU A 769 46.92 -28.14 96.08
C LEU A 769 46.11 -27.60 97.27
N THR A 770 45.97 -26.28 97.38
CA THR A 770 45.20 -25.68 98.48
C THR A 770 43.71 -26.02 98.39
N ASN A 771 43.14 -26.12 97.17
CA ASN A 771 41.79 -26.63 96.98
C ASN A 771 41.67 -28.12 97.37
N ALA A 772 42.63 -28.96 96.98
CA ALA A 772 42.64 -30.37 97.33
C ALA A 772 42.63 -30.60 98.86
N VAL A 773 43.48 -29.87 99.60
CA VAL A 773 43.49 -29.90 101.08
C VAL A 773 42.16 -29.39 101.65
N LYS A 774 41.66 -28.28 101.12
CA LYS A 774 40.44 -27.62 101.61
C LYS A 774 39.20 -28.50 101.44
N TYR A 775 39.02 -29.15 100.30
CA TYR A 775 37.81 -29.92 99.99
C TYR A 775 37.85 -31.39 100.43
N SER A 776 38.92 -31.80 101.11
CA SER A 776 39.08 -33.16 101.66
C SER A 776 39.18 -33.19 103.20
N PRO A 777 38.28 -32.53 103.95
CA PRO A 777 38.43 -32.36 105.40
C PRO A 777 38.48 -33.69 106.17
N ASP A 778 37.92 -34.77 105.64
CA ASP A 778 37.85 -36.08 106.29
C ASP A 778 38.94 -37.05 105.83
N ALA A 779 39.76 -36.66 104.84
CA ALA A 779 40.94 -37.39 104.42
C ALA A 779 42.21 -36.81 105.07
N ASN A 780 43.30 -37.57 105.03
CA ASN A 780 44.60 -37.16 105.55
C ASN A 780 45.68 -37.09 104.47
N GLU A 781 45.34 -37.35 103.20
CA GLU A 781 46.30 -37.48 102.11
C GLU A 781 45.82 -36.71 100.88
N VAL A 782 46.76 -36.08 100.19
CA VAL A 782 46.61 -35.47 98.86
C VAL A 782 47.78 -35.97 98.02
N VAL A 783 47.55 -36.36 96.77
CA VAL A 783 48.60 -36.86 95.88
C VAL A 783 48.86 -35.84 94.79
N ILE A 784 50.11 -35.47 94.56
CA ILE A 784 50.52 -34.72 93.37
C ILE A 784 51.49 -35.56 92.55
N TYR A 785 51.20 -35.69 91.26
CA TYR A 785 52.03 -36.46 90.35
C TYR A 785 52.22 -35.76 89.02
N THR A 786 53.35 -36.01 88.38
CA THR A 786 53.64 -35.53 87.03
C THR A 786 53.78 -36.68 86.05
N GLN A 787 53.40 -36.45 84.80
CA GLN A 787 53.58 -37.40 83.69
C GLN A 787 54.24 -36.67 82.52
N ASP A 788 55.34 -37.24 82.03
CA ASP A 788 56.03 -36.76 80.83
C ASP A 788 55.39 -37.40 79.58
N HIS A 789 54.79 -36.58 78.72
CA HIS A 789 54.22 -37.01 77.42
C HIS A 789 55.09 -36.57 76.23
N GLY A 790 56.34 -36.18 76.47
CA GLY A 790 57.31 -35.73 75.46
C GLY A 790 57.12 -34.27 75.09
N ASN A 791 55.98 -33.93 74.51
CA ASN A 791 55.66 -32.58 73.99
C ASN A 791 54.97 -31.67 75.02
N PHE A 792 54.49 -32.24 76.13
CA PHE A 792 53.89 -31.50 77.23
C PHE A 792 54.12 -32.26 78.54
N VAL A 793 54.21 -31.51 79.64
CA VAL A 793 54.14 -32.07 81.00
C VAL A 793 52.69 -32.04 81.45
N GLN A 794 52.21 -33.13 82.05
CA GLN A 794 50.94 -33.17 82.75
C GLN A 794 51.20 -33.17 84.25
N VAL A 795 50.50 -32.31 84.99
CA VAL A 795 50.51 -32.26 86.45
C VAL A 795 49.11 -32.54 86.95
N CYS A 796 48.98 -33.46 87.90
CA CYS A 796 47.69 -33.80 88.49
C CYS A 796 47.76 -33.72 90.02
N VAL A 797 46.73 -33.14 90.61
CA VAL A 797 46.51 -33.07 92.04
C VAL A 797 45.24 -33.82 92.37
N GLN A 798 45.36 -34.88 93.17
CA GLN A 798 44.28 -35.75 93.60
C GLN A 798 43.97 -35.57 95.08
N ASP A 799 42.71 -35.30 95.37
CA ASP A 799 42.13 -35.30 96.71
C ASP A 799 41.17 -36.48 96.91
N TYR A 800 40.95 -36.83 98.17
CA TYR A 800 39.98 -37.85 98.58
C TYR A 800 38.80 -37.22 99.34
N GLY A 801 38.35 -36.06 98.86
CA GLY A 801 37.34 -35.24 99.49
C GLY A 801 35.92 -35.45 98.99
N ILE A 802 35.14 -34.37 99.04
CA ILE A 802 33.69 -34.40 98.74
C ILE A 802 33.36 -34.78 97.29
N GLY A 803 34.30 -34.63 96.36
CA GLY A 803 34.06 -34.84 94.94
C GLY A 803 33.10 -33.82 94.31
N ILE A 804 32.90 -33.93 92.99
CA ILE A 804 32.09 -33.04 92.16
C ILE A 804 31.17 -33.91 91.30
N SER A 805 29.88 -33.59 91.27
CA SER A 805 28.90 -34.32 90.46
C SER A 805 29.19 -34.12 88.95
N PRO A 806 28.86 -35.10 88.09
CA PRO A 806 29.17 -35.04 86.66
C PRO A 806 28.67 -33.78 85.95
N GLU A 807 27.49 -33.28 86.34
CA GLU A 807 26.85 -32.09 85.75
C GLU A 807 27.61 -30.79 86.03
N LEU A 808 28.41 -30.74 87.10
CA LEU A 808 29.10 -29.52 87.53
C LEU A 808 30.56 -29.45 87.06
N LYS A 809 31.10 -30.53 86.47
CA LYS A 809 32.52 -30.66 86.09
C LYS A 809 32.96 -29.62 85.05
N ASP A 810 32.10 -29.30 84.09
CA ASP A 810 32.43 -28.34 83.04
C ASP A 810 32.35 -26.89 83.53
N HIS A 811 31.61 -26.64 84.62
CA HIS A 811 31.38 -25.31 85.15
C HIS A 811 32.42 -24.87 86.20
N VAL A 812 33.20 -25.78 86.80
CA VAL A 812 34.13 -25.41 87.90
C VAL A 812 35.26 -24.45 87.49
N PHE A 813 35.49 -24.28 86.19
CA PHE A 813 36.46 -23.32 85.63
C PHE A 813 35.80 -21.99 85.21
N GLU A 814 34.49 -21.83 85.37
CA GLU A 814 33.80 -20.57 85.06
C GLU A 814 34.08 -19.48 86.10
N GLN A 815 34.02 -18.22 85.65
CA GLN A 815 34.25 -17.07 86.51
C GLN A 815 33.18 -16.97 87.60
N PHE A 816 33.60 -16.77 88.86
CA PHE A 816 32.74 -16.71 90.06
C PHE A 816 31.99 -18.01 90.41
N TYR A 817 32.29 -19.11 89.73
CA TYR A 817 31.56 -20.35 89.92
C TYR A 817 31.98 -21.07 91.21
N ARG A 818 30.99 -21.61 91.93
CA ARG A 818 31.18 -22.39 93.16
C ARG A 818 30.16 -23.53 93.19
N VAL A 819 30.63 -24.74 93.51
CA VAL A 819 29.77 -25.90 93.74
C VAL A 819 29.03 -25.70 95.07
N SER A 820 27.71 -25.49 95.00
CA SER A 820 26.83 -25.27 96.17
C SER A 820 26.33 -26.59 96.74
N GLY A 821 26.53 -26.83 98.03
CA GLY A 821 25.96 -27.98 98.75
C GLY A 821 25.60 -27.59 100.20
N ASN A 822 24.87 -28.46 100.92
CA ASN A 822 24.29 -28.30 102.27
C ASN A 822 25.26 -27.90 103.43
N ARG A 823 26.47 -27.46 103.11
CA ARG A 823 27.52 -26.97 104.02
C ARG A 823 28.03 -25.59 103.56
N GLU A 824 27.11 -24.65 103.29
CA GLU A 824 27.40 -23.30 102.76
C GLU A 824 28.40 -22.48 103.59
N HIS A 825 28.59 -22.82 104.87
CA HIS A 825 29.43 -22.05 105.79
C HIS A 825 30.86 -22.57 106.01
N THR A 826 31.29 -23.66 105.36
CA THR A 826 32.54 -24.33 105.78
C THR A 826 33.79 -23.91 104.98
N PHE A 827 33.66 -23.38 103.77
CA PHE A 827 34.80 -23.20 102.84
C PHE A 827 34.81 -21.83 102.14
N PRO A 828 35.59 -20.86 102.61
CA PRO A 828 35.44 -19.47 102.17
C PRO A 828 36.30 -19.16 100.90
N GLY A 829 35.79 -18.37 99.93
CA GLY A 829 36.46 -17.98 98.66
C GLY A 829 35.52 -17.34 97.61
N LEU A 830 36.04 -16.56 96.63
CA LEU A 830 35.27 -15.84 95.59
C LEU A 830 34.97 -16.65 94.31
N GLY A 831 35.51 -17.86 94.15
CA GLY A 831 35.33 -18.67 92.93
C GLY A 831 36.17 -18.20 91.73
N LEU A 832 37.27 -17.47 91.96
CA LEU A 832 38.13 -16.94 90.89
C LEU A 832 39.37 -17.81 90.61
N GLY A 833 39.85 -18.57 91.59
CA GLY A 833 41.14 -19.28 91.49
C GLY A 833 41.22 -20.31 90.36
N LEU A 834 40.18 -21.13 90.17
CA LEU A 834 40.14 -22.13 89.09
C LEU A 834 39.99 -21.47 87.70
N TYR A 835 39.19 -20.40 87.59
CA TYR A 835 39.06 -19.61 86.36
C TYR A 835 40.42 -19.00 85.97
N ILE A 836 41.10 -18.33 86.89
CA ILE A 836 42.44 -17.74 86.65
C ILE A 836 43.43 -18.83 86.25
N SER A 837 43.41 -19.98 86.95
CA SER A 837 44.28 -21.12 86.61
C SER A 837 44.03 -21.64 85.20
N SER A 838 42.76 -21.70 84.77
CA SER A 838 42.39 -22.11 83.42
C SER A 838 42.87 -21.13 82.35
N GLU A 839 42.76 -19.83 82.62
CA GLU A 839 43.17 -18.78 81.68
C GLU A 839 44.70 -18.68 81.57
N ILE A 840 45.43 -18.87 82.68
CA ILE A 840 46.90 -19.00 82.67
C ILE A 840 47.31 -20.19 81.81
N VAL A 841 46.74 -21.37 82.05
CA VAL A 841 47.09 -22.60 81.32
C VAL A 841 46.76 -22.48 79.83
N LYS A 842 45.59 -21.94 79.46
CA LYS A 842 45.21 -21.71 78.05
C LYS A 842 46.19 -20.78 77.34
N ARG A 843 46.62 -19.68 77.99
CA ARG A 843 47.57 -18.72 77.40
C ARG A 843 48.98 -19.28 77.26
N LEU A 844 49.37 -20.24 78.10
CA LEU A 844 50.59 -21.03 77.93
C LEU A 844 50.47 -22.12 76.84
N GLY A 845 49.35 -22.17 76.10
CA GLY A 845 49.10 -23.19 75.08
C GLY A 845 48.73 -24.56 75.64
N GLY A 846 48.35 -24.63 76.91
CA GLY A 846 48.03 -25.84 77.65
C GLY A 846 46.53 -26.10 77.81
N LYS A 847 46.19 -27.16 78.54
CA LYS A 847 44.80 -27.53 78.89
C LYS A 847 44.67 -27.87 80.37
N ILE A 848 43.58 -27.46 81.03
CA ILE A 848 43.21 -27.85 82.40
C ILE A 848 41.86 -28.59 82.40
N TRP A 849 41.68 -29.58 83.28
CA TRP A 849 40.45 -30.35 83.42
C TRP A 849 40.34 -31.02 84.81
N VAL A 850 39.19 -31.63 85.09
CA VAL A 850 38.95 -32.36 86.35
C VAL A 850 38.28 -33.71 86.10
N ASN A 851 38.79 -34.73 86.79
CA ASN A 851 38.17 -36.05 86.91
C ASN A 851 37.68 -36.20 88.35
N SER A 852 36.38 -36.28 88.58
CA SER A 852 35.84 -36.34 89.94
C SER A 852 34.68 -37.30 90.06
N VAL A 853 34.51 -37.88 91.25
CA VAL A 853 33.36 -38.71 91.60
C VAL A 853 32.84 -38.23 92.96
N GLU A 854 31.57 -37.85 93.00
CA GLU A 854 30.92 -37.36 94.22
C GLU A 854 31.08 -38.38 95.38
N GLY A 855 31.54 -37.90 96.53
CA GLY A 855 31.85 -38.68 97.73
C GLY A 855 33.15 -39.49 97.69
N LYS A 856 33.91 -39.49 96.57
CA LYS A 856 35.19 -40.22 96.44
C LYS A 856 36.41 -39.32 96.22
N GLY A 857 36.21 -38.04 95.95
CA GLY A 857 37.28 -37.06 95.70
C GLY A 857 37.43 -36.62 94.25
N SER A 858 38.38 -35.75 93.99
CA SER A 858 38.65 -35.16 92.67
C SER A 858 40.11 -35.25 92.28
N THR A 859 40.38 -35.26 90.98
CA THR A 859 41.71 -35.16 90.39
C THR A 859 41.69 -34.04 89.38
N PHE A 860 42.31 -32.92 89.73
CA PHE A 860 42.50 -31.79 88.83
C PHE A 860 43.82 -31.95 88.11
N CYS A 861 43.79 -31.87 86.78
CA CYS A 861 44.98 -32.02 85.96
C CYS A 861 45.13 -30.82 85.03
N PHE A 862 46.37 -30.41 84.78
CA PHE A 862 46.69 -29.48 83.71
C PHE A 862 47.89 -29.96 82.92
N SER A 863 48.01 -29.46 81.69
CA SER A 863 49.11 -29.76 80.76
C SER A 863 49.70 -28.46 80.23
N ILE A 864 51.03 -28.40 80.12
CA ILE A 864 51.76 -27.27 79.53
C ILE A 864 52.75 -27.80 78.49
N PRO A 865 52.86 -27.17 77.30
CA PRO A 865 53.84 -27.56 76.29
C PRO A 865 55.28 -27.52 76.81
N VAL A 866 56.08 -28.54 76.49
CA VAL A 866 57.54 -28.53 76.69
C VAL A 866 58.15 -27.96 75.41
N ILE A 867 58.52 -26.68 75.44
CA ILE A 867 59.18 -26.03 74.32
C ILE A 867 60.68 -26.34 74.40
N GLU A 868 61.14 -27.29 73.60
CA GLU A 868 62.58 -27.51 73.38
C GLU A 868 63.12 -26.34 72.54
N HIS A 869 64.04 -25.56 73.11
CA HIS A 869 64.94 -24.71 72.34
C HIS A 869 66.34 -25.30 72.35
#